data_AF-A0A2V7WD38-F1
#
_entry.id   AF-A0A2V7WD38-F1
#
_cell.length_a   1.000
_cell.length_b   1.000
_cell.length_c   1.000
_cell.angle_alpha   90.00
_cell.angle_beta   90.00
_cell.angle_gamma   90.00
#
_symmetry.space_group_name_H-M   'P 1'
#
loop_
_entity.id
_entity.type
_entity.pdbx_description
1 polymer ?
#
loop_
_entity_poly.entity_id
_entity_poly.type
_entity_poly.pdbx_seq_one_letter_code
_entity_poly.pdbx_strand_id
1 'polypeptide(L)'
;MARSSAVRNSSGLRFRVSSICLATLFVVSSLVASDADRIDALLTQANALRSPQQRRADLAVPLLQQAVALAAASRDITREAKALTALGAAKISTAHHAEGKVALEKARELARSIGDPVIEMDALATLALLHSELAEYEESEAAFNATLLLATQKGNTLARIRALNGLAATADRTGRSNDGIRYGRQALQELDDAIRRGVKFPAPPLFAVPYNLAKALNEQGDFAAAAPLFDRARNAAEQGGVIGGIWHVLHETAEIYRLQGDLGTASRYYERALITARRMEARDSEGMTLRALGELEEARGDLPAALRRYGESLQIFEKAEFRSELPQTLTSLSGVQFLSGDRRAARESLDRAARLLASFDHPLGVVLAKLESGRQRLAVGSLDAANDDYRTALDVARAGGLRSLTASALDGLGDVSRASGNLAEAVRFYVSAADAIDAMRANIPSIEQRTAFVAATHHTYEQWLESVVALWRETGDQRYVQQAFLVAERERSRNMIEALRSAHVTTSRAAALSETVSSLQIELAADHLSTARRKALLQRLDDSEHALDAMESAGATTAASPLNVESIRRALNPHEAFVEYAPLGDHLIVFLVTRQSLAMFDRPAEDFAPRVSFFTELLSGPDSERAIPAGRALSHELLDDVLLHVPPIVDRLIVSAAGELSMLPFGALPDPRHPTQPIVVRHEVAYAPSLTALAELRQRHQSRARYDLLGMAPLAGGVLASALPVYRSARLGPLPSSGAEVKAIAEEIRGHVEALIGESASESALKRSPLADYKVLHFATHALIDPRFPSRSAIVLARGAPSEDGLLQPREIYRLKMSAQMVVLSACETAAGEISTAEGIHSLARAFTYAGAKSVVGTLWKVEDRSATRFVKEMYSAIAGGQPVATALRTAQLRVAGDHPYRNARDWAGWLAAGDPAARPEISKPVVPKNALAFAGMAFMTIVVAAAGFWIRLH
;
A
#
# COMPACT_ATOMS: atom_id res chain seq x y z
N MET A 1 -17.89 70.92 6.00
CA MET A 1 -16.79 71.62 6.71
C MET A 1 -15.56 70.72 6.73
N ALA A 2 -14.39 71.33 6.66
CA ALA A 2 -13.13 70.80 6.13
C ALA A 2 -12.24 70.00 7.12
N ARG A 3 -11.18 69.41 6.53
CA ARG A 3 -9.90 68.84 7.04
C ARG A 3 -9.88 67.30 7.15
N SER A 4 -9.11 66.53 6.37
CA SER A 4 -7.67 66.51 6.02
C SER A 4 -6.74 65.90 7.09
N SER A 5 -6.28 64.65 6.87
CA SER A 5 -4.87 64.19 6.96
C SER A 5 -4.82 62.66 6.70
N ALA A 6 -4.37 62.23 5.51
CA ALA A 6 -3.00 61.81 5.19
C ALA A 6 -2.70 60.32 5.48
N VAL A 7 -3.10 59.45 4.55
CA VAL A 7 -2.53 58.09 4.40
C VAL A 7 -1.34 58.19 3.44
N ARG A 8 -0.13 57.85 3.94
CA ARG A 8 1.09 57.76 3.12
C ARG A 8 1.05 56.50 2.26
N ASN A 9 1.10 56.73 0.96
CA ASN A 9 1.29 55.77 -0.12
C ASN A 9 2.80 55.44 -0.20
N SER A 10 3.21 54.22 0.15
CA SER A 10 4.61 53.74 0.05
C SER A 10 4.80 52.63 -0.99
N SER A 11 3.95 52.58 -2.02
CA SER A 11 4.01 51.61 -3.13
C SER A 11 4.42 52.23 -4.49
N GLY A 12 4.73 53.53 -4.54
CA GLY A 12 5.03 54.25 -5.79
C GLY A 12 6.51 54.48 -6.13
N LEU A 13 7.45 54.23 -5.20
CA LEU A 13 8.86 54.66 -5.39
C LEU A 13 9.88 53.54 -5.64
N ARG A 14 9.52 52.26 -5.46
CA ARG A 14 10.42 51.14 -5.82
C ARG A 14 10.27 50.67 -7.28
N PHE A 15 9.21 51.07 -7.97
CA PHE A 15 8.94 50.70 -9.37
C PHE A 15 9.49 51.68 -10.41
N ARG A 16 10.05 52.83 -10.02
CA ARG A 16 10.61 53.82 -10.95
C ARG A 16 12.14 53.91 -10.96
N VAL A 17 12.83 53.22 -10.05
CA VAL A 17 14.31 53.22 -10.01
C VAL A 17 14.93 51.99 -10.68
N SER A 18 14.20 50.87 -10.86
CA SER A 18 14.68 49.73 -11.66
C SER A 18 14.46 49.87 -13.17
N SER A 19 13.41 50.57 -13.62
CA SER A 19 13.11 50.72 -15.05
C SER A 19 14.01 51.71 -15.77
N ILE A 20 14.66 52.63 -15.05
CA ILE A 20 15.55 53.65 -15.64
C ILE A 20 17.01 53.14 -15.71
N CYS A 21 17.43 52.22 -14.83
CA CYS A 21 18.74 51.58 -14.92
C CYS A 21 18.81 50.42 -15.94
N LEU A 22 17.69 49.79 -16.33
CA LEU A 22 17.69 48.83 -17.44
C LEU A 22 17.65 49.50 -18.82
N ALA A 23 17.04 50.69 -18.94
CA ALA A 23 16.97 51.40 -20.21
C ALA A 23 18.29 52.10 -20.59
N THR A 24 19.15 52.46 -19.62
CA THR A 24 20.44 53.12 -19.88
C THR A 24 21.59 52.16 -20.18
N LEU A 25 21.44 50.85 -19.93
CA LEU A 25 22.37 49.82 -20.45
C LEU A 25 22.07 49.41 -21.90
N PHE A 26 20.89 49.74 -22.43
CA PHE A 26 20.46 49.40 -23.78
C PHE A 26 20.91 50.39 -24.87
N VAL A 27 21.33 51.60 -24.48
CA VAL A 27 21.65 52.67 -25.45
C VAL A 27 23.15 52.88 -25.67
N VAL A 28 24.03 52.32 -24.82
CA VAL A 28 25.49 52.51 -24.96
C VAL A 28 26.23 51.24 -25.44
N SER A 29 25.56 50.09 -25.56
CA SER A 29 26.16 48.85 -26.09
C SER A 29 25.66 48.47 -27.51
N SER A 30 24.62 49.11 -28.03
CA SER A 30 24.00 48.78 -29.33
C SER A 30 24.72 49.36 -30.56
N LEU A 31 25.72 50.22 -30.36
CA LEU A 31 26.46 50.90 -31.44
C LEU A 31 27.74 50.18 -31.90
N VAL A 32 28.13 49.05 -31.28
CA VAL A 32 29.35 48.29 -31.66
C VAL A 32 29.13 46.76 -31.74
N ALA A 33 27.95 46.24 -31.40
CA ALA A 33 27.66 44.80 -31.47
C ALA A 33 27.42 44.35 -32.92
N SER A 34 28.12 43.30 -33.36
CA SER A 34 27.92 42.68 -34.68
C SER A 34 26.53 42.03 -34.77
N ASP A 35 26.03 41.77 -35.99
CA ASP A 35 24.77 41.03 -36.16
C ASP A 35 24.81 39.66 -35.47
N ALA A 36 25.97 39.01 -35.45
CA ALA A 36 26.22 37.78 -34.70
C ALA A 36 25.99 37.94 -33.19
N ASP A 37 26.53 38.99 -32.58
CA ASP A 37 26.36 39.28 -31.15
C ASP A 37 24.90 39.56 -30.79
N ARG A 38 24.18 40.25 -31.69
CA ARG A 38 22.75 40.53 -31.54
C ARG A 38 21.92 39.27 -31.61
N ILE A 39 22.21 38.37 -32.56
CA ILE A 39 21.52 37.08 -32.68
C ILE A 39 21.78 36.23 -31.42
N ASP A 40 23.03 36.12 -30.98
CA ASP A 40 23.40 35.35 -29.79
C ASP A 40 22.75 35.91 -28.51
N ALA A 41 22.61 37.23 -28.41
CA ALA A 41 21.88 37.87 -27.31
C ALA A 41 20.38 37.54 -27.34
N LEU A 42 19.74 37.58 -28.52
CA LEU A 42 18.33 37.19 -28.69
C LEU A 42 18.11 35.71 -28.33
N LEU A 43 19.00 34.82 -28.79
CA LEU A 43 18.95 33.39 -28.46
C LEU A 43 19.14 33.16 -26.97
N THR A 44 20.05 33.87 -26.32
CA THR A 44 20.30 33.76 -24.87
C THR A 44 19.08 34.21 -24.08
N GLN A 45 18.47 35.35 -24.44
CA GLN A 45 17.25 35.84 -23.80
C GLN A 45 16.07 34.88 -24.01
N ALA A 46 15.89 34.39 -25.24
CA ALA A 46 14.84 33.43 -25.55
C ALA A 46 15.02 32.10 -24.79
N ASN A 47 16.26 31.61 -24.67
CA ASN A 47 16.56 30.41 -23.89
C ASN A 47 16.33 30.63 -22.38
N ALA A 48 16.62 31.82 -21.86
CA ALA A 48 16.30 32.17 -20.47
C ALA A 48 14.79 32.18 -20.22
N LEU A 49 13.99 32.74 -21.15
CA LEU A 49 12.53 32.74 -21.08
C LEU A 49 11.94 31.33 -21.17
N ARG A 50 12.52 30.47 -22.00
CA ARG A 50 12.12 29.05 -22.16
C ARG A 50 12.67 28.13 -21.07
N SER A 51 13.50 28.64 -20.17
CA SER A 51 14.09 27.84 -19.10
C SER A 51 13.00 27.22 -18.21
N PRO A 52 13.28 26.07 -17.54
CA PRO A 52 12.34 25.47 -16.59
C PRO A 52 11.84 26.43 -15.50
N GLN A 53 12.62 27.47 -15.20
CA GLN A 53 12.33 28.51 -14.20
C GLN A 53 11.35 29.57 -14.70
N GLN A 54 11.45 30.00 -15.96
CA GLN A 54 10.63 31.09 -16.50
C GLN A 54 9.41 30.58 -17.29
N ARG A 55 9.56 29.50 -18.08
CA ARG A 55 8.48 28.88 -18.89
C ARG A 55 7.66 29.85 -19.74
N ARG A 56 8.26 30.95 -20.17
CA ARG A 56 7.65 31.97 -21.03
C ARG A 56 7.98 31.70 -22.50
N ALA A 57 7.59 30.53 -23.00
CA ALA A 57 7.77 30.19 -24.41
C ALA A 57 7.00 31.18 -25.32
N ASP A 58 5.85 31.67 -24.84
CA ASP A 58 5.06 32.76 -25.44
C ASP A 58 5.89 34.02 -25.70
N LEU A 59 6.71 34.43 -24.72
CA LEU A 59 7.58 35.60 -24.85
C LEU A 59 8.86 35.31 -25.64
N ALA A 60 9.28 34.06 -25.72
CA ALA A 60 10.46 33.67 -26.48
C ALA A 60 10.20 33.60 -27.98
N VAL A 61 9.00 33.21 -28.41
CA VAL A 61 8.61 33.15 -29.83
C VAL A 61 8.96 34.43 -30.61
N PRO A 62 8.56 35.65 -30.19
CA PRO A 62 8.89 36.86 -30.95
C PRO A 62 10.39 37.17 -30.99
N LEU A 63 11.14 36.87 -29.93
CA LEU A 63 12.61 37.03 -29.91
C LEU A 63 13.29 36.05 -30.87
N LEU A 64 12.79 34.82 -30.93
CA LEU A 64 13.30 33.78 -31.83
C LEU A 64 12.97 34.08 -33.29
N GLN A 65 11.79 34.63 -33.58
CA GLN A 65 11.43 35.12 -34.91
C GLN A 65 12.38 36.25 -35.36
N GLN A 66 12.70 37.19 -34.46
CA GLN A 66 13.69 38.24 -34.75
C GLN A 66 15.09 37.66 -35.00
N ALA A 67 15.52 36.69 -34.19
CA ALA A 67 16.81 36.02 -34.36
C ALA A 67 16.90 35.29 -35.71
N VAL A 68 15.85 34.58 -36.12
CA VAL A 68 15.76 33.91 -37.44
C VAL A 68 15.84 34.93 -38.57
N ALA A 69 15.06 36.02 -38.50
CA ALA A 69 15.06 37.05 -39.54
C ALA A 69 16.42 37.74 -39.68
N LEU A 70 17.07 38.07 -38.56
CA LEU A 70 18.38 38.72 -38.55
C LEU A 70 19.49 37.77 -39.04
N ALA A 71 19.45 36.49 -38.66
CA ALA A 71 20.39 35.48 -39.16
C ALA A 71 20.24 35.24 -40.66
N ALA A 72 19.01 35.16 -41.17
CA ALA A 72 18.74 35.04 -42.60
C ALA A 72 19.23 36.27 -43.39
N ALA A 73 18.98 37.49 -42.87
CA ALA A 73 19.41 38.73 -43.50
C ALA A 73 20.94 38.88 -43.56
N SER A 74 21.63 38.44 -42.51
CA SER A 74 23.10 38.41 -42.43
C SER A 74 23.73 37.20 -43.11
N ARG A 75 22.92 36.27 -43.66
CA ARG A 75 23.34 35.00 -44.28
C ARG A 75 24.16 34.10 -43.34
N ASP A 76 23.92 34.18 -42.03
CA ASP A 76 24.53 33.30 -41.03
C ASP A 76 23.70 32.01 -40.88
N ILE A 77 23.99 31.03 -41.75
CA ILE A 77 23.25 29.77 -41.82
C ILE A 77 23.32 28.99 -40.50
N THR A 78 24.43 29.06 -39.77
CA THR A 78 24.61 28.34 -38.50
C THR A 78 23.69 28.89 -37.42
N ARG A 79 23.64 30.22 -37.26
CA ARG A 79 22.75 30.87 -36.30
C ARG A 79 21.28 30.80 -36.73
N GLU A 80 21.00 30.83 -38.04
CA GLU A 80 19.65 30.63 -38.56
C GLU A 80 19.13 29.23 -38.19
N ALA A 81 19.92 28.18 -38.40
CA ALA A 81 19.54 26.82 -38.04
C ALA A 81 19.33 26.64 -36.52
N LYS A 82 20.18 27.24 -35.68
CA LYS A 82 20.01 27.26 -34.21
C LYS A 82 18.74 27.99 -33.79
N ALA A 83 18.49 29.17 -34.37
CA ALA A 83 17.31 29.97 -34.08
C ALA A 83 16.02 29.29 -34.51
N LEU A 84 16.02 28.64 -35.68
CA LEU A 84 14.90 27.85 -36.17
C LEU A 84 14.63 26.62 -35.29
N THR A 85 15.67 25.92 -34.83
CA THR A 85 15.51 24.79 -33.88
C THR A 85 14.87 25.26 -32.58
N ALA A 86 15.36 26.37 -32.03
CA ALA A 86 14.80 26.96 -30.82
C ALA A 86 13.37 27.49 -31.02
N LEU A 87 13.07 28.12 -32.16
CA LEU A 87 11.75 28.59 -32.55
C LEU A 87 10.77 27.43 -32.68
N GLY A 88 11.18 26.35 -33.34
CA GLY A 88 10.40 25.12 -33.48
C GLY A 88 9.97 24.58 -32.13
N ALA A 89 10.93 24.39 -31.22
CA ALA A 89 10.63 23.93 -29.85
C ALA A 89 9.72 24.90 -29.07
N ALA A 90 9.87 26.22 -29.23
CA ALA A 90 9.00 27.21 -28.58
C ALA A 90 7.56 27.17 -29.14
N LYS A 91 7.42 26.99 -30.46
CA LYS A 91 6.14 26.85 -31.16
C LYS A 91 5.41 25.58 -30.73
N ILE A 92 6.12 24.48 -30.52
CA ILE A 92 5.59 23.25 -29.90
C ILE A 92 5.02 23.56 -28.50
N SER A 93 5.82 24.14 -27.61
CA SER A 93 5.38 24.47 -26.24
C SER A 93 4.24 25.49 -26.14
N THR A 94 3.87 26.13 -27.26
CA THR A 94 2.76 27.10 -27.35
C THR A 94 1.62 26.60 -28.24
N ALA A 95 1.56 25.29 -28.51
CA ALA A 95 0.54 24.63 -29.32
C ALA A 95 0.45 25.11 -30.79
N HIS A 96 1.53 25.65 -31.36
CA HIS A 96 1.63 26.04 -32.77
C HIS A 96 2.39 24.97 -33.60
N HIS A 97 1.91 23.74 -33.59
CA HIS A 97 2.63 22.55 -34.07
C HIS A 97 3.02 22.62 -35.56
N ALA A 98 2.14 23.11 -36.42
CA ALA A 98 2.41 23.21 -37.87
C ALA A 98 3.56 24.17 -38.19
N GLU A 99 3.56 25.37 -37.59
CA GLU A 99 4.67 26.33 -37.73
C GLU A 99 5.97 25.77 -37.13
N GLY A 100 5.87 25.05 -36.01
CA GLY A 100 7.01 24.39 -35.37
C GLY A 100 7.66 23.34 -36.28
N LYS A 101 6.86 22.50 -36.94
CA LYS A 101 7.32 21.48 -37.90
C LYS A 101 8.10 22.11 -39.05
N VAL A 102 7.54 23.14 -39.68
CA VAL A 102 8.18 23.87 -40.79
C VAL A 102 9.53 24.46 -40.36
N ALA A 103 9.59 25.08 -39.17
CA ALA A 103 10.83 25.64 -38.66
C ALA A 103 11.90 24.57 -38.43
N LEU A 104 11.53 23.40 -37.89
CA LEU A 104 12.45 22.31 -37.60
C LEU A 104 12.94 21.57 -38.86
N GLU A 105 12.07 21.35 -39.84
CA GLU A 105 12.46 20.79 -41.13
C GLU A 105 13.47 21.68 -41.85
N LYS A 106 13.21 23.01 -41.87
CA LYS A 106 14.15 23.99 -42.40
C LYS A 106 15.47 24.01 -41.61
N ALA A 107 15.41 23.95 -40.27
CA ALA A 107 16.62 23.88 -39.44
C ALA A 107 17.48 22.65 -39.78
N ARG A 108 16.85 21.49 -39.96
CA ARG A 108 17.51 20.23 -40.34
C ARG A 108 18.18 20.34 -41.71
N GLU A 109 17.49 20.91 -42.70
CA GLU A 109 18.04 21.11 -44.05
C GLU A 109 19.24 22.05 -44.04
N LEU A 110 19.15 23.18 -43.33
CA LEU A 110 20.26 24.11 -43.18
C LEU A 110 21.45 23.44 -42.47
N ALA A 111 21.21 22.70 -41.39
CA ALA A 111 22.25 21.97 -40.66
C ALA A 111 22.99 20.95 -41.54
N ARG A 112 22.26 20.22 -42.39
CA ARG A 112 22.85 19.32 -43.39
C ARG A 112 23.70 20.06 -44.41
N SER A 113 23.23 21.21 -44.90
CA SER A 113 23.96 21.99 -45.92
C SER A 113 25.33 22.48 -45.43
N ILE A 114 25.45 22.77 -44.12
CA ILE A 114 26.70 23.20 -43.49
C ILE A 114 27.50 22.06 -42.84
N GLY A 115 26.96 20.83 -42.86
CA GLY A 115 27.58 19.66 -42.25
C GLY A 115 27.72 19.74 -40.73
N ASP A 116 26.81 20.43 -40.03
CA ASP A 116 26.79 20.52 -38.56
C ASP A 116 25.91 19.40 -37.97
N PRO A 117 26.50 18.28 -37.50
CA PRO A 117 25.73 17.16 -36.99
C PRO A 117 25.02 17.49 -35.66
N VAL A 118 25.49 18.46 -34.89
CA VAL A 118 24.90 18.79 -33.58
C VAL A 118 23.55 19.44 -33.77
N ILE A 119 23.46 20.44 -34.65
CA ILE A 119 22.19 21.10 -34.97
C ILE A 119 21.23 20.11 -35.67
N GLU A 120 21.75 19.25 -36.56
CA GLU A 120 20.93 18.23 -37.22
C GLU A 120 20.31 17.26 -36.21
N MET A 121 21.11 16.76 -35.25
CA MET A 121 20.62 15.88 -34.17
C MET A 121 19.58 16.58 -33.29
N ASP A 122 19.79 17.86 -32.94
CA ASP A 122 18.83 18.61 -32.12
C ASP A 122 17.51 18.88 -32.86
N ALA A 123 17.56 19.20 -34.15
CA ALA A 123 16.38 19.37 -34.99
C ALA A 123 15.62 18.04 -35.15
N LEU A 124 16.32 16.92 -35.43
CA LEU A 124 15.72 15.58 -35.53
C LEU A 124 15.08 15.13 -34.22
N ALA A 125 15.78 15.27 -33.10
CA ALA A 125 15.25 14.88 -31.79
C ALA A 125 14.04 15.73 -31.38
N THR A 126 13.97 16.97 -31.84
CA THR A 126 12.83 17.86 -31.55
C THR A 126 11.65 17.58 -32.48
N LEU A 127 11.90 17.24 -33.75
CA LEU A 127 10.87 16.70 -34.67
C LEU A 127 10.27 15.42 -34.10
N ALA A 128 11.10 14.52 -33.57
CA ALA A 128 10.64 13.28 -32.98
C ALA A 128 9.67 13.50 -31.80
N LEU A 129 9.95 14.49 -30.95
CA LEU A 129 9.05 14.88 -29.85
C LEU A 129 7.73 15.46 -30.38
N LEU A 130 7.77 16.30 -31.40
CA LEU A 130 6.57 16.86 -32.05
C LEU A 130 5.68 15.77 -32.64
N HIS A 131 6.28 14.84 -33.38
CA HIS A 131 5.58 13.68 -33.91
C HIS A 131 4.92 12.88 -32.79
N SER A 132 5.60 12.67 -31.66
CA SER A 132 5.00 11.99 -30.50
C SER A 132 3.81 12.75 -29.89
N GLU A 133 3.83 14.09 -29.85
CA GLU A 133 2.70 14.90 -29.34
C GLU A 133 1.48 14.88 -30.28
N LEU A 134 1.74 14.72 -31.58
CA LEU A 134 0.70 14.57 -32.61
C LEU A 134 0.18 13.13 -32.76
N ALA A 135 0.68 12.20 -31.96
CA ALA A 135 0.43 10.75 -32.08
C ALA A 135 0.91 10.13 -33.42
N GLU A 136 1.90 10.76 -34.07
CA GLU A 136 2.64 10.27 -35.25
C GLU A 136 3.81 9.39 -34.77
N TYR A 137 3.52 8.25 -34.12
CA TYR A 137 4.53 7.49 -33.38
C TYR A 137 5.58 6.79 -34.27
N GLU A 138 5.22 6.38 -35.48
CA GLU A 138 6.16 5.79 -36.44
C GLU A 138 7.20 6.82 -36.88
N GLU A 139 6.76 8.03 -37.21
CA GLU A 139 7.61 9.16 -37.57
C GLU A 139 8.48 9.60 -36.39
N SER A 140 7.92 9.57 -35.17
CA SER A 140 8.67 9.82 -33.94
C SER A 140 9.82 8.82 -33.76
N GLU A 141 9.53 7.52 -33.87
CA GLU A 141 10.52 6.46 -33.75
C GLU A 141 11.57 6.54 -34.87
N ALA A 142 11.17 6.81 -36.11
CA ALA A 142 12.08 7.01 -37.23
C ALA A 142 13.04 8.18 -36.99
N ALA A 143 12.54 9.31 -36.51
CA ALA A 143 13.35 10.49 -36.21
C ALA A 143 14.30 10.27 -35.02
N PHE A 144 13.88 9.57 -33.96
CA PHE A 144 14.78 9.20 -32.87
C PHE A 144 15.83 8.17 -33.30
N ASN A 145 15.48 7.18 -34.12
CA ASN A 145 16.45 6.23 -34.68
C ASN A 145 17.49 6.93 -35.57
N ALA A 146 17.07 7.89 -36.40
CA ALA A 146 17.99 8.71 -37.18
C ALA A 146 18.93 9.53 -36.28
N THR A 147 18.41 10.11 -35.19
CA THR A 147 19.20 10.80 -34.18
C THR A 147 20.22 9.87 -33.53
N LEU A 148 19.79 8.67 -33.12
CA LEU A 148 20.65 7.66 -32.47
C LEU A 148 21.78 7.21 -33.40
N LEU A 149 21.49 6.95 -34.67
CA LEU A 149 22.46 6.57 -35.67
C LEU A 149 23.52 7.65 -35.87
N LEU A 150 23.08 8.89 -36.12
CA LEU A 150 23.98 10.02 -36.32
C LEU A 150 24.83 10.30 -35.07
N ALA A 151 24.22 10.25 -33.89
CA ALA A 151 24.91 10.44 -32.62
C ALA A 151 25.95 9.35 -32.35
N THR A 152 25.67 8.10 -32.75
CA THR A 152 26.63 6.98 -32.67
C THR A 152 27.81 7.20 -33.61
N GLN A 153 27.55 7.57 -34.87
CA GLN A 153 28.61 7.84 -35.86
C GLN A 153 29.53 9.00 -35.45
N LYS A 154 28.98 10.00 -34.75
CA LYS A 154 29.73 11.20 -34.32
C LYS A 154 30.24 11.13 -32.88
N GLY A 155 30.03 10.02 -32.17
CA GLY A 155 30.44 9.86 -30.77
C GLY A 155 29.74 10.80 -29.78
N ASN A 156 28.56 11.32 -30.11
CA ASN A 156 27.82 12.25 -29.25
C ASN A 156 26.99 11.49 -28.20
N THR A 157 27.55 11.36 -27.00
CA THR A 157 26.92 10.62 -25.90
C THR A 157 25.59 11.22 -25.43
N LEU A 158 25.49 12.56 -25.37
CA LEU A 158 24.26 13.23 -24.92
C LEU A 158 23.10 12.99 -25.90
N ALA A 159 23.35 13.12 -27.20
CA ALA A 159 22.35 12.87 -28.23
C ALA A 159 21.92 11.40 -28.28
N ARG A 160 22.85 10.45 -28.04
CA ARG A 160 22.52 9.02 -27.90
C ARG A 160 21.57 8.76 -26.73
N ILE A 161 21.87 9.31 -25.55
CA ILE A 161 21.00 9.19 -24.36
C ILE A 161 19.62 9.80 -24.65
N ARG A 162 19.58 10.99 -25.26
CA ARG A 162 18.33 11.66 -25.64
C ARG A 162 17.49 10.83 -26.60
N ALA A 163 18.12 10.24 -27.63
CA ALA A 163 17.45 9.41 -28.61
C ALA A 163 16.91 8.11 -27.99
N LEU A 164 17.73 7.38 -27.22
CA LEU A 164 17.30 6.16 -26.51
C LEU A 164 16.16 6.44 -25.54
N ASN A 165 16.23 7.54 -24.79
CA ASN A 165 15.15 7.94 -23.87
C ASN A 165 13.87 8.33 -24.61
N GLY A 166 13.99 8.97 -25.78
CA GLY A 166 12.87 9.28 -26.66
C GLY A 166 12.20 8.02 -27.18
N LEU A 167 12.98 7.06 -27.68
CA LEU A 167 12.49 5.74 -28.10
C LEU A 167 11.79 5.00 -26.96
N ALA A 168 12.34 5.07 -25.75
CA ALA A 168 11.71 4.48 -24.58
C ALA A 168 10.32 5.08 -24.32
N ALA A 169 10.19 6.41 -24.33
CA ALA A 169 8.91 7.09 -24.14
C ALA A 169 7.92 6.84 -25.28
N THR A 170 8.37 6.78 -26.54
CA THR A 170 7.50 6.48 -27.70
C THR A 170 7.01 5.03 -27.66
N ALA A 171 7.87 4.08 -27.29
CA ALA A 171 7.47 2.69 -27.11
C ALA A 171 6.43 2.52 -25.99
N ASP A 172 6.63 3.21 -24.87
CA ASP A 172 5.71 3.21 -23.73
C ASP A 172 4.34 3.81 -24.08
N ARG A 173 4.29 4.95 -24.77
CA ARG A 173 3.02 5.55 -25.28
C ARG A 173 2.25 4.64 -26.23
N THR A 174 2.96 3.78 -26.96
CA THR A 174 2.36 2.77 -27.86
C THR A 174 2.06 1.44 -27.15
N GLY A 175 2.20 1.37 -25.81
CA GLY A 175 1.96 0.15 -25.03
C GLY A 175 2.97 -0.97 -25.29
N ARG A 176 4.11 -0.68 -25.93
CA ARG A 176 5.23 -1.61 -26.13
C ARG A 176 6.20 -1.52 -24.95
N SER A 177 5.71 -1.79 -23.74
CA SER A 177 6.48 -1.57 -22.50
C SER A 177 7.78 -2.41 -22.47
N ASN A 178 7.83 -3.57 -23.15
CA ASN A 178 9.06 -4.35 -23.33
C ASN A 178 10.17 -3.59 -24.09
N ASP A 179 9.81 -2.93 -25.20
CA ASP A 179 10.75 -2.07 -25.94
C ASP A 179 11.12 -0.84 -25.12
N GLY A 180 10.14 -0.26 -24.40
CA GLY A 180 10.34 0.84 -23.46
C GLY A 180 11.41 0.54 -22.42
N ILE A 181 11.31 -0.62 -21.75
CA ILE A 181 12.30 -1.10 -20.78
C ILE A 181 13.66 -1.32 -21.43
N ARG A 182 13.70 -1.93 -22.63
CA ARG A 182 14.96 -2.19 -23.35
C ARG A 182 15.71 -0.88 -23.63
N TYR A 183 15.04 0.09 -24.26
CA TYR A 183 15.64 1.39 -24.57
C TYR A 183 15.96 2.19 -23.31
N GLY A 184 15.08 2.17 -22.31
CA GLY A 184 15.28 2.84 -21.02
C GLY A 184 16.51 2.31 -20.27
N ARG A 185 16.73 0.99 -20.24
CA ARG A 185 17.92 0.37 -19.65
C ARG A 185 19.20 0.79 -20.37
N GLN A 186 19.17 0.81 -21.71
CA GLN A 186 20.31 1.29 -22.50
C GLN A 186 20.61 2.77 -22.22
N ALA A 187 19.58 3.63 -22.20
CA ALA A 187 19.74 5.05 -21.88
C ALA A 187 20.31 5.27 -20.48
N LEU A 188 19.82 4.53 -19.49
CA LEU A 188 20.29 4.63 -18.10
C LEU A 188 21.73 4.16 -17.95
N GLN A 189 22.09 3.04 -18.59
CA GLN A 189 23.47 2.54 -18.59
C GLN A 189 24.44 3.56 -19.19
N GLU A 190 24.11 4.13 -20.34
CA GLU A 190 24.93 5.14 -21.01
C GLU A 190 25.09 6.42 -20.18
N LEU A 191 24.00 6.86 -19.55
CA LEU A 191 24.02 7.99 -18.62
C LEU A 191 24.95 7.72 -17.43
N ASP A 192 24.84 6.54 -16.81
CA ASP A 192 25.64 6.16 -15.65
C ASP A 192 27.12 5.98 -16.00
N ASP A 193 27.44 5.38 -17.14
CA ASP A 193 28.80 5.26 -17.65
C ASP A 193 29.43 6.63 -17.94
N ALA A 194 28.66 7.54 -18.53
CA ALA A 194 29.13 8.90 -18.79
C ALA A 194 29.39 9.67 -17.49
N ILE A 195 28.49 9.55 -16.50
CA ILE A 195 28.68 10.15 -15.17
C ILE A 195 29.92 9.57 -14.49
N ARG A 196 30.14 8.25 -14.54
CA ARG A 196 31.36 7.60 -14.00
C ARG A 196 32.64 8.12 -14.65
N ARG A 197 32.59 8.46 -15.95
CA ARG A 197 33.71 9.09 -16.68
C ARG A 197 33.87 10.59 -16.40
N GLY A 198 33.05 11.17 -15.52
CA GLY A 198 33.11 12.59 -15.13
C GLY A 198 32.33 13.55 -16.02
N VAL A 199 31.49 13.04 -16.94
CA VAL A 199 30.61 13.88 -17.76
C VAL A 199 29.51 14.47 -16.88
N LYS A 200 29.37 15.80 -16.90
CA LYS A 200 28.28 16.50 -16.20
C LYS A 200 27.09 16.62 -17.14
N PHE A 201 25.91 16.30 -16.62
CA PHE A 201 24.65 16.44 -17.34
C PHE A 201 23.80 17.57 -16.76
N PRO A 202 23.00 18.26 -17.58
CA PRO A 202 21.96 19.14 -17.07
C PRO A 202 20.87 18.31 -16.37
N ALA A 203 19.98 18.97 -15.63
CA ALA A 203 18.93 18.30 -14.87
C ALA A 203 17.96 17.43 -15.72
N PRO A 204 17.53 17.81 -16.96
CA PRO A 204 16.49 17.06 -17.65
C PRO A 204 16.82 15.59 -17.95
N PRO A 205 18.01 15.21 -18.47
CA PRO A 205 18.37 13.80 -18.63
C PRO A 205 18.48 13.02 -17.31
N LEU A 206 18.92 13.68 -16.22
CA LEU A 206 19.03 13.05 -14.90
C LEU A 206 17.67 12.68 -14.32
N PHE A 207 16.62 13.41 -14.71
CA PHE A 207 15.22 13.10 -14.38
C PHE A 207 14.59 12.12 -15.39
N ALA A 208 14.61 12.47 -16.68
CA ALA A 208 13.76 11.82 -17.69
C ALA A 208 14.14 10.36 -17.95
N VAL A 209 15.44 10.03 -17.92
CA VAL A 209 15.93 8.68 -18.18
C VAL A 209 15.46 7.68 -17.11
N PRO A 210 15.73 7.90 -15.80
CA PRO A 210 15.21 6.99 -14.79
C PRO A 210 13.67 7.03 -14.72
N TYR A 211 13.03 8.18 -14.95
CA TYR A 211 11.56 8.29 -14.96
C TYR A 211 10.90 7.40 -16.03
N ASN A 212 11.33 7.49 -17.30
CA ASN A 212 10.72 6.73 -18.38
C ASN A 212 10.95 5.23 -18.23
N LEU A 213 12.12 4.81 -17.74
CA LEU A 213 12.36 3.40 -17.41
C LEU A 213 11.46 2.94 -16.25
N ALA A 214 11.31 3.76 -15.21
CA ALA A 214 10.43 3.45 -14.08
C ALA A 214 8.98 3.30 -14.53
N LYS A 215 8.48 4.20 -15.39
CA LYS A 215 7.13 4.14 -15.97
C LYS A 215 6.90 2.84 -16.74
N ALA A 216 7.81 2.46 -17.63
CA ALA A 216 7.70 1.22 -18.39
C ALA A 216 7.74 -0.04 -17.51
N LEU A 217 8.54 -0.04 -16.43
CA LEU A 217 8.54 -1.12 -15.43
C LEU A 217 7.23 -1.17 -14.65
N ASN A 218 6.69 -0.01 -14.27
CA ASN A 218 5.43 0.12 -13.57
C ASN A 218 4.26 -0.43 -14.40
N GLU A 219 4.19 -0.13 -15.69
CA GLU A 219 3.15 -0.65 -16.60
C GLU A 219 3.20 -2.18 -16.74
N GLN A 220 4.36 -2.81 -16.52
CA GLN A 220 4.49 -4.27 -16.45
C GLN A 220 4.16 -4.86 -15.08
N GLY A 221 3.87 -4.02 -14.07
CA GLY A 221 3.67 -4.43 -12.68
C GLY A 221 4.97 -4.79 -11.95
N ASP A 222 6.14 -4.38 -12.44
CA ASP A 222 7.43 -4.52 -11.75
C ASP A 222 7.67 -3.32 -10.83
N PHE A 223 6.81 -3.20 -9.81
CA PHE A 223 6.81 -2.08 -8.87
C PHE A 223 8.11 -1.99 -8.07
N ALA A 224 8.69 -3.14 -7.72
CA ALA A 224 9.96 -3.25 -7.02
C ALA A 224 11.14 -2.64 -7.81
N ALA A 225 11.22 -2.87 -9.13
CA ALA A 225 12.26 -2.26 -9.95
C ALA A 225 11.97 -0.78 -10.28
N ALA A 226 10.70 -0.40 -10.41
CA ALA A 226 10.29 0.97 -10.73
C ALA A 226 10.54 1.96 -9.59
N ALA A 227 10.22 1.59 -8.35
CA ALA A 227 10.28 2.49 -7.18
C ALA A 227 11.63 3.21 -6.97
N PRO A 228 12.81 2.52 -6.97
CA PRO A 228 14.09 3.21 -6.79
C PRO A 228 14.44 4.16 -7.94
N LEU A 229 13.91 3.93 -9.14
CA LEU A 229 14.11 4.78 -10.30
C LEU A 229 13.21 6.03 -10.24
N PHE A 230 11.96 5.91 -9.78
CA PHE A 230 11.12 7.08 -9.48
C PHE A 230 11.74 7.96 -8.40
N ASP A 231 12.31 7.37 -7.35
CA ASP A 231 13.07 8.08 -6.33
C ASP A 231 14.25 8.85 -6.91
N ARG A 232 15.04 8.20 -7.78
CA ARG A 232 16.16 8.83 -8.47
C ARG A 232 15.70 9.99 -9.35
N ALA A 233 14.60 9.80 -10.09
CA ALA A 233 14.01 10.83 -10.94
C ALA A 233 13.51 12.03 -10.10
N ARG A 234 12.83 11.78 -8.98
CA ARG A 234 12.35 12.80 -8.05
C ARG A 234 13.48 13.66 -7.53
N ASN A 235 14.53 13.03 -7.02
CA ASN A 235 15.70 13.73 -6.48
C ASN A 235 16.38 14.60 -7.53
N ALA A 236 16.51 14.10 -8.76
CA ALA A 236 17.06 14.88 -9.87
C ALA A 236 16.17 16.07 -10.25
N ALA A 237 14.84 15.89 -10.26
CA ALA A 237 13.89 16.95 -10.55
C ALA A 237 13.90 18.05 -9.48
N GLU A 238 13.95 17.67 -8.20
CA GLU A 238 14.02 18.61 -7.07
C GLU A 238 15.32 19.43 -7.06
N GLN A 239 16.47 18.75 -7.17
CA GLN A 239 17.78 19.42 -7.20
C GLN A 239 17.93 20.32 -8.44
N GLY A 240 17.36 19.92 -9.57
CA GLY A 240 17.38 20.67 -10.82
C GLY A 240 16.32 21.77 -10.93
N GLY A 241 15.40 21.89 -9.98
CA GLY A 241 14.26 22.81 -10.07
C GLY A 241 13.30 22.48 -11.23
N VAL A 242 13.25 21.22 -11.68
CA VAL A 242 12.42 20.76 -12.79
C VAL A 242 11.01 20.47 -12.26
N ILE A 243 10.22 21.52 -12.02
CA ILE A 243 8.87 21.40 -11.40
C ILE A 243 7.97 20.43 -12.19
N GLY A 244 8.11 20.37 -13.52
CA GLY A 244 7.35 19.43 -14.36
C GLY A 244 7.75 17.98 -14.10
N GLY A 245 9.03 17.72 -13.81
CA GLY A 245 9.48 16.40 -13.39
C GLY A 245 8.94 16.02 -12.02
N ILE A 246 8.82 16.98 -11.09
CA ILE A 246 8.18 16.76 -9.79
C ILE A 246 6.71 16.34 -9.99
N TRP A 247 5.96 17.04 -10.86
CA TRP A 247 4.59 16.65 -11.19
C TRP A 247 4.51 15.22 -11.73
N HIS A 248 5.33 14.87 -12.71
CA HIS A 248 5.34 13.53 -13.32
C HIS A 248 5.57 12.43 -12.28
N VAL A 249 6.57 12.60 -11.40
CA VAL A 249 6.82 11.62 -10.33
C VAL A 249 5.62 11.53 -9.38
N LEU A 250 5.07 12.67 -8.94
CA LEU A 250 3.91 12.66 -8.04
C LEU A 250 2.70 11.96 -8.66
N HIS A 251 2.45 12.19 -9.95
CA HIS A 251 1.37 11.55 -10.69
C HIS A 251 1.59 10.04 -10.78
N GLU A 252 2.77 9.59 -11.23
CA GLU A 252 3.06 8.16 -11.36
C GLU A 252 3.07 7.44 -10.00
N THR A 253 3.62 8.07 -8.95
CA THR A 253 3.55 7.52 -7.59
C THR A 253 2.10 7.35 -7.13
N ALA A 254 1.22 8.31 -7.42
CA ALA A 254 -0.20 8.17 -7.12
C ALA A 254 -0.83 7.00 -7.87
N GLU A 255 -0.46 6.82 -9.14
CA GLU A 255 -0.98 5.74 -9.97
C GLU A 255 -0.53 4.36 -9.48
N ILE A 256 0.72 4.22 -9.04
CA ILE A 256 1.21 3.00 -8.38
C ILE A 256 0.31 2.64 -7.20
N TYR A 257 0.07 3.60 -6.30
CA TYR A 257 -0.76 3.35 -5.12
C TYR A 257 -2.22 3.03 -5.48
N ARG A 258 -2.77 3.69 -6.51
CA ARG A 258 -4.14 3.44 -6.99
C ARG A 258 -4.26 2.02 -7.56
N LEU A 259 -3.32 1.59 -8.40
CA LEU A 259 -3.28 0.23 -8.96
C LEU A 259 -3.01 -0.84 -7.90
N GLN A 260 -2.35 -0.47 -6.80
CA GLN A 260 -2.17 -1.31 -5.62
C GLN A 260 -3.37 -1.28 -4.66
N GLY A 261 -4.43 -0.52 -4.94
CA GLY A 261 -5.62 -0.42 -4.09
C GLY A 261 -5.49 0.53 -2.89
N ASP A 262 -4.33 1.15 -2.64
CA ASP A 262 -4.18 2.16 -1.58
C ASP A 262 -4.71 3.52 -2.06
N LEU A 263 -6.04 3.62 -2.11
CA LEU A 263 -6.76 4.80 -2.57
C LEU A 263 -6.56 6.01 -1.65
N GLY A 264 -6.23 5.79 -0.38
CA GLY A 264 -5.95 6.85 0.59
C GLY A 264 -4.64 7.57 0.30
N THR A 265 -3.58 6.82 0.00
CA THR A 265 -2.27 7.37 -0.37
C THR A 265 -2.27 7.93 -1.78
N ALA A 266 -2.91 7.25 -2.74
CA ALA A 266 -3.08 7.76 -4.11
C ALA A 266 -3.70 9.17 -4.13
N SER A 267 -4.76 9.39 -3.35
CA SER A 267 -5.43 10.71 -3.21
C SER A 267 -4.46 11.84 -2.89
N ARG A 268 -3.57 11.63 -1.92
CA ARG A 268 -2.67 12.69 -1.44
C ARG A 268 -1.65 13.05 -2.50
N TYR A 269 -1.09 12.05 -3.18
CA TYR A 269 -0.16 12.27 -4.28
C TYR A 269 -0.84 12.93 -5.48
N TYR A 270 -2.05 12.53 -5.84
CA TYR A 270 -2.82 13.20 -6.89
C TYR A 270 -3.17 14.64 -6.54
N GLU A 271 -3.58 14.94 -5.31
CA GLU A 271 -3.84 16.32 -4.88
C GLU A 271 -2.57 17.20 -4.95
N ARG A 272 -1.42 16.65 -4.54
CA ARG A 272 -0.11 17.32 -4.67
C ARG A 272 0.27 17.54 -6.13
N ALA A 273 0.04 16.55 -6.99
CA ALA A 273 0.23 16.68 -8.43
C ALA A 273 -0.68 17.78 -9.00
N LEU A 274 -1.96 17.82 -8.63
CA LEU A 274 -2.91 18.83 -9.12
C LEU A 274 -2.51 20.25 -8.71
N ILE A 275 -2.08 20.45 -7.46
CA ILE A 275 -1.54 21.73 -6.99
C ILE A 275 -0.30 22.12 -7.80
N THR A 276 0.58 21.16 -8.08
CA THR A 276 1.80 21.40 -8.86
C THR A 276 1.46 21.77 -10.31
N ALA A 277 0.55 21.05 -10.96
CA ALA A 277 0.08 21.35 -12.31
C ALA A 277 -0.52 22.75 -12.42
N ARG A 278 -1.41 23.12 -11.49
CA ARG A 278 -2.03 24.45 -11.43
C ARG A 278 -1.01 25.57 -11.21
N ARG A 279 -0.02 25.34 -10.35
CA ARG A 279 1.07 26.30 -10.11
C ARG A 279 1.94 26.50 -11.36
N MET A 280 2.07 25.47 -12.20
CA MET A 280 2.79 25.55 -13.47
C MET A 280 1.96 26.11 -14.62
N GLU A 281 0.65 26.36 -14.40
CA GLU A 281 -0.31 26.69 -15.46
C GLU A 281 -0.32 25.66 -16.61
N ALA A 282 0.05 24.40 -16.31
CA ALA A 282 0.16 23.30 -17.27
C ALA A 282 -1.19 22.59 -17.43
N ARG A 283 -1.93 22.93 -18.48
CA ARG A 283 -3.30 22.44 -18.72
C ARG A 283 -3.36 20.96 -19.04
N ASP A 284 -2.42 20.45 -19.81
CA ASP A 284 -2.21 19.02 -20.05
C ASP A 284 -2.12 18.24 -18.72
N SER A 285 -1.19 18.66 -17.86
CA SER A 285 -0.91 18.03 -16.57
C SER A 285 -2.12 18.13 -15.62
N GLU A 286 -2.83 19.26 -15.63
CA GLU A 286 -4.05 19.46 -14.86
C GLU A 286 -5.16 18.50 -15.33
N GLY A 287 -5.39 18.40 -16.65
CA GLY A 287 -6.37 17.49 -17.23
C GLY A 287 -6.08 16.02 -16.91
N MET A 288 -4.81 15.60 -17.02
CA MET A 288 -4.39 14.23 -16.71
C MET A 288 -4.61 13.90 -15.24
N THR A 289 -4.21 14.79 -14.32
CA THR A 289 -4.43 14.58 -12.89
C THR A 289 -5.92 14.59 -12.52
N LEU A 290 -6.75 15.40 -13.19
CA LEU A 290 -8.19 15.38 -12.96
C LEU A 290 -8.84 14.08 -13.45
N ARG A 291 -8.42 13.53 -14.60
CA ARG A 291 -8.86 12.19 -15.04
C ARG A 291 -8.51 11.14 -13.98
N ALA A 292 -7.26 11.10 -13.54
CA ALA A 292 -6.80 10.11 -12.58
C ALA A 292 -7.49 10.25 -11.21
N LEU A 293 -7.81 11.47 -10.78
CA LEU A 293 -8.69 11.70 -9.63
C LEU A 293 -10.12 11.19 -9.88
N GLY A 294 -10.64 11.30 -11.11
CA GLY A 294 -11.91 10.69 -11.48
C GLY A 294 -11.90 9.16 -11.32
N GLU A 295 -10.83 8.51 -11.78
CA GLU A 295 -10.60 7.06 -11.62
C GLU A 295 -10.49 6.65 -10.15
N LEU A 296 -9.87 7.52 -9.33
CA LEU A 296 -9.80 7.33 -7.88
C LEU A 296 -11.18 7.42 -7.21
N GLU A 297 -12.00 8.41 -7.57
CA GLU A 297 -13.35 8.54 -6.99
C GLU A 297 -14.28 7.42 -7.49
N GLU A 298 -14.12 6.97 -8.73
CA GLU A 298 -14.80 5.77 -9.26
C GLU A 298 -14.44 4.53 -8.44
N ALA A 299 -13.16 4.30 -8.16
CA ALA A 299 -12.70 3.20 -7.32
C ALA A 299 -13.25 3.26 -5.87
N ARG A 300 -13.62 4.45 -5.39
CA ARG A 300 -14.31 4.65 -4.09
C ARG A 300 -15.83 4.51 -4.18
N GLY A 301 -16.39 4.39 -5.38
CA GLY A 301 -17.83 4.38 -5.62
C GLY A 301 -18.51 5.76 -5.61
N ASP A 302 -17.78 6.87 -5.53
CA ASP A 302 -18.36 8.22 -5.63
C ASP A 302 -18.52 8.62 -7.11
N LEU A 303 -19.51 8.00 -7.76
CA LEU A 303 -19.84 8.24 -9.17
C LEU A 303 -20.12 9.74 -9.46
N PRO A 304 -20.85 10.49 -8.59
CA PRO A 304 -21.03 11.93 -8.80
C PRO A 304 -19.72 12.72 -8.79
N ALA A 305 -18.77 12.41 -7.90
CA ALA A 305 -17.46 13.05 -7.91
C ALA A 305 -16.64 12.65 -9.14
N ALA A 306 -16.65 11.37 -9.53
CA ALA A 306 -15.99 10.88 -10.72
C ALA A 306 -16.49 11.61 -12.00
N LEU A 307 -17.81 11.72 -12.19
CA LEU A 307 -18.41 12.47 -13.32
C LEU A 307 -17.94 13.92 -13.38
N ARG A 308 -17.87 14.61 -12.23
CA ARG A 308 -17.37 16.00 -12.18
C ARG A 308 -15.92 16.08 -12.61
N ARG A 309 -15.05 15.20 -12.07
CA ARG A 309 -13.62 15.17 -12.39
C ARG A 309 -13.35 14.86 -13.86
N TYR A 310 -14.03 13.86 -14.41
CA TYR A 310 -13.91 13.53 -15.83
C TYR A 310 -14.44 14.65 -16.72
N GLY A 311 -15.55 15.32 -16.35
CA GLY A 311 -16.07 16.47 -17.07
C GLY A 311 -15.09 17.65 -17.11
N GLU A 312 -14.47 17.97 -15.97
CA GLU A 312 -13.42 19.00 -15.88
C GLU A 312 -12.20 18.63 -16.75
N SER A 313 -11.74 17.38 -16.69
CA SER A 313 -10.64 16.87 -17.50
C SER A 313 -10.94 16.94 -19.01
N LEU A 314 -12.11 16.46 -19.42
CA LEU A 314 -12.54 16.47 -20.82
C LEU A 314 -12.60 17.90 -21.38
N GLN A 315 -13.16 18.84 -20.61
CA GLN A 315 -13.23 20.24 -21.03
C GLN A 315 -11.84 20.85 -21.25
N ILE A 316 -10.85 20.48 -20.44
CA ILE A 316 -9.47 20.95 -20.60
C ILE A 316 -8.86 20.39 -21.88
N PHE A 317 -8.94 19.08 -22.09
CA PHE A 317 -8.35 18.44 -23.27
C PHE A 317 -9.00 18.88 -24.57
N GLU A 318 -10.32 19.10 -24.58
CA GLU A 318 -11.03 19.62 -25.75
C GLU A 318 -10.61 21.05 -26.12
N LYS A 319 -10.47 21.94 -25.13
CA LYS A 319 -10.08 23.34 -25.37
C LYS A 319 -8.63 23.50 -25.79
N ALA A 320 -7.76 22.57 -25.38
CA ALA A 320 -6.32 22.62 -25.66
C ALA A 320 -5.88 21.70 -26.81
N GLU A 321 -6.84 21.11 -27.53
CA GLU A 321 -6.60 20.23 -28.69
C GLU A 321 -5.67 19.02 -28.41
N PHE A 322 -5.63 18.55 -27.17
CA PHE A 322 -4.84 17.37 -26.77
C PHE A 322 -5.52 16.07 -27.18
N ARG A 323 -5.40 15.69 -28.46
CA ARG A 323 -6.11 14.54 -29.04
C ARG A 323 -5.70 13.18 -28.48
N SER A 324 -4.48 13.04 -27.95
CA SER A 324 -3.94 11.77 -27.43
C SER A 324 -4.60 11.33 -26.11
N GLU A 325 -5.03 12.27 -25.26
CA GLU A 325 -5.60 11.97 -23.93
C GLU A 325 -7.12 11.76 -23.96
N LEU A 326 -7.80 12.28 -24.99
CA LEU A 326 -9.25 12.21 -25.13
C LEU A 326 -9.81 10.77 -25.09
N PRO A 327 -9.24 9.76 -25.79
CA PRO A 327 -9.80 8.42 -25.79
C PRO A 327 -9.88 7.80 -24.40
N GLN A 328 -8.81 7.91 -23.60
CA GLN A 328 -8.79 7.35 -22.25
C GLN A 328 -9.80 8.05 -21.35
N THR A 329 -9.85 9.39 -21.36
CA THR A 329 -10.85 10.16 -20.60
C THR A 329 -12.28 9.79 -20.97
N LEU A 330 -12.55 9.62 -22.28
CA LEU A 330 -13.88 9.22 -22.77
C LEU A 330 -14.22 7.78 -22.37
N THR A 331 -13.25 6.86 -22.40
CA THR A 331 -13.44 5.48 -21.93
C THR A 331 -13.77 5.46 -20.44
N SER A 332 -12.97 6.11 -19.57
CA SER A 332 -13.25 6.14 -18.13
C SER A 332 -14.58 6.85 -17.82
N LEU A 333 -14.87 7.97 -18.50
CA LEU A 333 -16.16 8.65 -18.37
C LEU A 333 -17.33 7.75 -18.77
N SER A 334 -17.19 6.97 -19.85
CA SER A 334 -18.24 6.07 -20.33
C SER A 334 -18.61 5.01 -19.29
N GLY A 335 -17.63 4.51 -18.55
CA GLY A 335 -17.85 3.53 -17.49
C GLY A 335 -18.69 4.10 -16.36
N VAL A 336 -18.35 5.31 -15.89
CA VAL A 336 -19.13 5.97 -14.84
C VAL A 336 -20.52 6.41 -15.32
N GLN A 337 -20.65 6.84 -16.58
CA GLN A 337 -21.97 7.12 -17.19
C GLN A 337 -22.84 5.86 -17.22
N PHE A 338 -22.26 4.72 -17.58
CA PHE A 338 -22.95 3.43 -17.59
C PHE A 338 -23.41 3.03 -16.19
N LEU A 339 -22.51 3.09 -15.20
CA LEU A 339 -22.82 2.79 -13.79
C LEU A 339 -23.86 3.74 -13.19
N SER A 340 -23.89 5.00 -13.66
CA SER A 340 -24.91 6.00 -13.27
C SER A 340 -26.26 5.82 -13.98
N GLY A 341 -26.38 4.84 -14.88
CA GLY A 341 -27.60 4.52 -15.63
C GLY A 341 -27.77 5.27 -16.95
N ASP A 342 -26.89 6.20 -17.31
CA ASP A 342 -26.92 6.92 -18.59
C ASP A 342 -26.26 6.11 -19.71
N ARG A 343 -26.96 5.04 -20.13
CA ARG A 343 -26.49 4.13 -21.17
C ARG A 343 -26.29 4.79 -22.53
N ARG A 344 -27.00 5.89 -22.79
CA ARG A 344 -26.89 6.62 -24.05
C ARG A 344 -25.57 7.40 -24.07
N ALA A 345 -25.31 8.20 -23.04
CA ALA A 345 -24.07 8.96 -22.94
C ALA A 345 -22.85 8.04 -22.92
N ALA A 346 -22.93 6.92 -22.19
CA ALA A 346 -21.86 5.92 -22.15
C ALA A 346 -21.47 5.41 -23.55
N ARG A 347 -22.48 5.04 -24.35
CA ARG A 347 -22.28 4.58 -25.73
C ARG A 347 -21.70 5.69 -26.62
N GLU A 348 -22.22 6.90 -26.52
CA GLU A 348 -21.72 8.05 -27.29
C GLU A 348 -20.24 8.35 -26.98
N SER A 349 -19.85 8.26 -25.70
CA SER A 349 -18.46 8.43 -25.24
C SER A 349 -17.55 7.32 -25.77
N LEU A 350 -17.95 6.05 -25.66
CA LEU A 350 -17.18 4.91 -26.19
C LEU A 350 -17.01 4.98 -27.71
N ASP A 351 -18.08 5.27 -28.44
CA ASP A 351 -18.03 5.38 -29.90
C ASP A 351 -17.10 6.52 -30.33
N ARG A 352 -17.07 7.62 -29.57
CA ARG A 352 -16.14 8.73 -29.81
C ARG A 352 -14.70 8.33 -29.49
N ALA A 353 -14.45 7.63 -28.39
CA ALA A 353 -13.13 7.11 -28.06
C ALA A 353 -12.62 6.17 -29.17
N ALA A 354 -13.44 5.21 -29.61
CA ALA A 354 -13.10 4.27 -30.67
C ALA A 354 -12.79 4.97 -32.01
N ARG A 355 -13.57 6.00 -32.41
CA ARG A 355 -13.29 6.79 -33.62
C ARG A 355 -11.95 7.52 -33.54
N LEU A 356 -11.60 8.04 -32.37
CA LEU A 356 -10.31 8.71 -32.17
C LEU A 356 -9.16 7.69 -32.23
N LEU A 357 -9.30 6.55 -31.55
CA LEU A 357 -8.30 5.47 -31.61
C LEU A 357 -8.12 4.89 -33.00
N ALA A 358 -9.17 4.87 -33.84
CA ALA A 358 -9.05 4.46 -35.23
C ALA A 358 -8.21 5.42 -36.09
N SER A 359 -7.94 6.65 -35.60
CA SER A 359 -7.20 7.67 -36.34
C SER A 359 -5.69 7.71 -36.05
N PHE A 360 -5.18 6.93 -35.09
CA PHE A 360 -3.75 6.83 -34.75
C PHE A 360 -3.43 5.55 -33.97
N ASP A 361 -2.21 5.00 -34.08
CA ASP A 361 -1.81 3.74 -33.42
C ASP A 361 -1.67 3.92 -31.90
N HIS A 362 -2.66 3.45 -31.13
CA HIS A 362 -2.64 3.55 -29.67
C HIS A 362 -3.14 2.25 -28.99
N PRO A 363 -2.30 1.18 -28.96
CA PRO A 363 -2.69 -0.14 -28.44
C PRO A 363 -3.25 -0.12 -27.01
N LEU A 364 -2.64 0.65 -26.11
CA LEU A 364 -3.13 0.80 -24.73
C LEU A 364 -4.58 1.33 -24.67
N GLY A 365 -4.88 2.38 -25.45
CA GLY A 365 -6.22 2.95 -25.53
C GLY A 365 -7.24 1.98 -26.14
N VAL A 366 -6.80 1.16 -27.11
CA VAL A 366 -7.63 0.07 -27.66
C VAL A 366 -7.95 -0.96 -26.59
N VAL A 367 -6.96 -1.42 -25.81
CA VAL A 367 -7.19 -2.38 -24.72
C VAL A 367 -8.20 -1.82 -23.71
N LEU A 368 -7.99 -0.61 -23.21
CA LEU A 368 -8.87 0.03 -22.23
C LEU A 368 -10.31 0.18 -22.77
N ALA A 369 -10.46 0.67 -24.00
CA ALA A 369 -11.77 0.81 -24.64
C ALA A 369 -12.48 -0.54 -24.85
N LYS A 370 -11.72 -1.61 -25.17
CA LYS A 370 -12.25 -2.96 -25.34
C LYS A 370 -12.63 -3.63 -24.03
N LEU A 371 -11.84 -3.46 -22.96
CA LEU A 371 -12.21 -3.90 -21.62
C LEU A 371 -13.53 -3.25 -21.18
N GLU A 372 -13.63 -1.93 -21.35
CA GLU A 372 -14.83 -1.18 -20.96
C GLU A 372 -16.06 -1.56 -21.81
N SER A 373 -15.89 -1.65 -23.14
CA SER A 373 -16.96 -2.09 -24.04
C SER A 373 -17.40 -3.53 -23.73
N GLY A 374 -16.46 -4.43 -23.45
CA GLY A 374 -16.72 -5.80 -23.02
C GLY A 374 -17.55 -5.85 -21.74
N ARG A 375 -17.18 -5.05 -20.73
CA ARG A 375 -17.93 -4.92 -19.46
C ARG A 375 -19.35 -4.47 -19.69
N GLN A 376 -19.56 -3.41 -20.48
CA GLN A 376 -20.90 -2.89 -20.77
C GLN A 376 -21.75 -3.89 -21.57
N ARG A 377 -21.15 -4.61 -22.53
CA ARG A 377 -21.83 -5.65 -23.32
C ARG A 377 -22.23 -6.85 -22.48
N LEU A 378 -21.35 -7.32 -21.60
CA LEU A 378 -21.65 -8.37 -20.65
C LEU A 378 -22.83 -7.97 -19.75
N ALA A 379 -22.81 -6.76 -19.20
CA ALA A 379 -23.87 -6.25 -18.32
C ALA A 379 -25.25 -6.13 -18.99
N VAL A 380 -25.32 -6.02 -20.33
CA VAL A 380 -26.59 -6.05 -21.08
C VAL A 380 -26.90 -7.42 -21.70
N GLY A 381 -26.12 -8.46 -21.38
CA GLY A 381 -26.32 -9.84 -21.84
C GLY A 381 -25.83 -10.14 -23.26
N SER A 382 -25.04 -9.25 -23.87
CA SER A 382 -24.47 -9.46 -25.21
C SER A 382 -23.16 -10.26 -25.12
N LEU A 383 -23.28 -11.55 -24.81
CA LEU A 383 -22.15 -12.41 -24.42
C LEU A 383 -21.13 -12.60 -25.56
N ASP A 384 -21.57 -12.89 -26.78
CA ASP A 384 -20.65 -13.09 -27.92
C ASP A 384 -19.82 -11.83 -28.20
N ALA A 385 -20.47 -10.67 -28.24
CA ALA A 385 -19.81 -9.40 -28.51
C ALA A 385 -18.92 -8.93 -27.33
N ALA A 386 -19.23 -9.35 -26.10
CA ALA A 386 -18.37 -9.13 -24.94
C ALA A 386 -17.13 -10.03 -24.99
N ASN A 387 -17.30 -11.32 -25.33
CA ASN A 387 -16.20 -12.26 -25.53
C ASN A 387 -15.22 -11.74 -26.61
N ASP A 388 -15.72 -11.27 -27.74
CA ASP A 388 -14.87 -10.74 -28.83
C ASP A 388 -14.07 -9.51 -28.39
N ASP A 389 -14.70 -8.61 -27.63
CA ASP A 389 -14.03 -7.44 -27.08
C ASP A 389 -12.93 -7.85 -26.08
N TYR A 390 -13.22 -8.75 -25.14
CA TYR A 390 -12.23 -9.20 -24.16
C TYR A 390 -11.09 -10.01 -24.80
N ARG A 391 -11.35 -10.82 -25.83
CA ARG A 391 -10.29 -11.49 -26.59
C ARG A 391 -9.39 -10.50 -27.32
N THR A 392 -9.98 -9.49 -27.96
CA THR A 392 -9.22 -8.41 -28.59
C THR A 392 -8.35 -7.69 -27.55
N ALA A 393 -8.91 -7.36 -26.38
CA ALA A 393 -8.16 -6.74 -25.29
C ALA A 393 -7.02 -7.64 -24.81
N LEU A 394 -7.26 -8.95 -24.65
CA LEU A 394 -6.26 -9.93 -24.21
C LEU A 394 -5.10 -10.03 -25.20
N ASP A 395 -5.38 -10.14 -26.49
CA ASP A 395 -4.35 -10.30 -27.53
C ASP A 395 -3.45 -9.07 -27.60
N VAL A 396 -4.05 -7.87 -27.59
CA VAL A 396 -3.29 -6.61 -27.61
C VAL A 396 -2.50 -6.41 -26.31
N ALA A 397 -3.10 -6.71 -25.14
CA ALA A 397 -2.42 -6.61 -23.86
C ALA A 397 -1.22 -7.56 -23.75
N ARG A 398 -1.35 -8.80 -24.22
CA ARG A 398 -0.25 -9.78 -24.26
C ARG A 398 0.87 -9.34 -25.19
N ALA A 399 0.53 -8.83 -26.38
CA ALA A 399 1.53 -8.32 -27.33
C ALA A 399 2.32 -7.14 -26.75
N GLY A 400 1.67 -6.26 -25.99
CA GLY A 400 2.31 -5.14 -25.30
C GLY A 400 3.09 -5.50 -24.03
N GLY A 401 2.82 -6.67 -23.44
CA GLY A 401 3.36 -7.05 -22.13
C GLY A 401 2.65 -6.38 -20.94
N LEU A 402 1.40 -5.95 -21.14
CA LEU A 402 0.58 -5.23 -20.16
C LEU A 402 -0.06 -6.23 -19.19
N ARG A 403 0.66 -6.61 -18.12
CA ARG A 403 0.26 -7.71 -17.22
C ARG A 403 -1.07 -7.44 -16.49
N SER A 404 -1.25 -6.22 -15.97
CA SER A 404 -2.49 -5.84 -15.28
C SER A 404 -3.71 -5.97 -16.20
N LEU A 405 -3.60 -5.47 -17.43
CA LEU A 405 -4.70 -5.52 -18.39
C LEU A 405 -4.92 -6.92 -18.97
N THR A 406 -3.87 -7.74 -19.02
CA THR A 406 -3.97 -9.18 -19.32
C THR A 406 -4.82 -9.87 -18.26
N ALA A 407 -4.60 -9.59 -16.97
CA ALA A 407 -5.41 -10.13 -15.89
C ALA A 407 -6.87 -9.69 -16.01
N SER A 408 -7.14 -8.39 -16.23
CA SER A 408 -8.51 -7.87 -16.41
C SER A 408 -9.23 -8.48 -17.63
N ALA A 409 -8.53 -8.70 -18.74
CA ALA A 409 -9.14 -9.35 -19.91
C ALA A 409 -9.47 -10.83 -19.66
N LEU A 410 -8.61 -11.55 -18.93
CA LEU A 410 -8.86 -12.94 -18.53
C LEU A 410 -10.02 -13.04 -17.55
N ASP A 411 -10.11 -12.12 -16.59
CA ASP A 411 -11.22 -12.01 -15.64
C ASP A 411 -12.55 -11.82 -16.37
N GLY A 412 -12.61 -10.85 -17.29
CA GLY A 412 -13.80 -10.61 -18.13
C GLY A 412 -14.18 -11.79 -19.02
N LEU A 413 -13.22 -12.57 -19.54
CA LEU A 413 -13.51 -13.82 -20.26
C LEU A 413 -14.05 -14.91 -19.32
N GLY A 414 -13.59 -14.94 -18.08
CA GLY A 414 -14.16 -15.76 -17.01
C GLY A 414 -15.63 -15.41 -16.80
N ASP A 415 -15.94 -14.12 -16.64
CA ASP A 415 -17.30 -13.64 -16.42
C ASP A 415 -18.23 -13.95 -17.60
N VAL A 416 -17.75 -13.76 -18.83
CA VAL A 416 -18.54 -14.11 -20.03
C VAL A 416 -18.79 -15.62 -20.08
N SER A 417 -17.79 -16.44 -19.77
CA SER A 417 -17.93 -17.91 -19.76
C SER A 417 -18.91 -18.36 -18.69
N ARG A 418 -18.87 -17.75 -17.51
CA ARG A 418 -19.80 -18.00 -16.41
C ARG A 418 -21.22 -17.60 -16.77
N ALA A 419 -21.41 -16.39 -17.33
CA ALA A 419 -22.71 -15.92 -17.81
C ALA A 419 -23.29 -16.76 -18.96
N SER A 420 -22.43 -17.42 -19.73
CA SER A 420 -22.80 -18.38 -20.79
C SER A 420 -23.13 -19.79 -20.24
N GLY A 421 -22.98 -20.02 -18.93
CA GLY A 421 -23.16 -21.32 -18.29
C GLY A 421 -21.97 -22.29 -18.44
N ASN A 422 -20.85 -21.87 -19.05
CA ASN A 422 -19.66 -22.70 -19.21
C ASN A 422 -18.72 -22.56 -18.01
N LEU A 423 -19.14 -23.05 -16.85
CA LEU A 423 -18.41 -22.89 -15.58
C LEU A 423 -16.99 -23.48 -15.62
N ALA A 424 -16.79 -24.61 -16.30
CA ALA A 424 -15.47 -25.23 -16.42
C ALA A 424 -14.49 -24.37 -17.23
N GLU A 425 -14.98 -23.60 -18.21
CA GLU A 425 -14.18 -22.63 -18.93
C GLU A 425 -13.93 -21.37 -18.12
N ALA A 426 -14.95 -20.88 -17.41
CA ALA A 426 -14.81 -19.75 -16.50
C ALA A 426 -13.69 -19.99 -15.48
N VAL A 427 -13.67 -21.16 -14.84
CA VAL A 427 -12.61 -21.57 -13.91
C VAL A 427 -11.21 -21.52 -14.56
N ARG A 428 -11.04 -21.92 -15.83
CA ARG A 428 -9.72 -21.84 -16.50
C ARG A 428 -9.26 -20.40 -16.69
N PHE A 429 -10.19 -19.52 -17.03
CA PHE A 429 -9.89 -18.10 -17.20
C PHE A 429 -9.57 -17.42 -15.87
N TYR A 430 -10.36 -17.66 -14.81
CA TYR A 430 -10.07 -17.11 -13.50
C TYR A 430 -8.75 -17.63 -12.91
N VAL A 431 -8.40 -18.91 -13.11
CA VAL A 431 -7.08 -19.43 -12.73
C VAL A 431 -5.96 -18.66 -13.43
N SER A 432 -6.10 -18.41 -14.74
CA SER A 432 -5.11 -17.67 -15.53
C SER A 432 -5.01 -16.20 -15.10
N ALA A 433 -6.15 -15.58 -14.75
CA ALA A 433 -6.19 -14.22 -14.19
C ALA A 433 -5.51 -14.17 -12.81
N ALA A 434 -5.81 -15.12 -11.93
CA ALA A 434 -5.19 -15.24 -10.61
C ALA A 434 -3.67 -15.47 -10.70
N ASP A 435 -3.18 -16.25 -11.67
CA ASP A 435 -1.75 -16.43 -11.93
C ASP A 435 -1.06 -15.10 -12.31
N ALA A 436 -1.72 -14.27 -13.15
CA ALA A 436 -1.21 -12.96 -13.52
C ALA A 436 -1.22 -11.97 -12.35
N ILE A 437 -2.30 -11.96 -11.54
CA ILE A 437 -2.43 -11.16 -10.32
C ILE A 437 -1.34 -11.53 -9.31
N ASP A 438 -1.12 -12.83 -9.08
CA ASP A 438 -0.11 -13.32 -8.14
C ASP A 438 1.31 -12.93 -8.58
N ALA A 439 1.59 -12.95 -9.88
CA ALA A 439 2.87 -12.51 -10.42
C ALA A 439 3.12 -11.01 -10.22
N MET A 440 2.06 -10.19 -10.25
CA MET A 440 2.16 -8.76 -9.91
C MET A 440 2.34 -8.55 -8.41
N ARG A 441 1.54 -9.23 -7.57
CA ARG A 441 1.62 -9.12 -6.11
C ARG A 441 3.02 -9.43 -5.57
N ALA A 442 3.68 -10.43 -6.14
CA ALA A 442 5.04 -10.81 -5.76
C ALA A 442 6.08 -9.69 -5.99
N ASN A 443 5.79 -8.70 -6.83
CA ASN A 443 6.67 -7.55 -7.09
C ASN A 443 6.23 -6.27 -6.36
N ILE A 444 5.20 -6.33 -5.49
CA ILE A 444 4.80 -5.20 -4.66
C ILE A 444 5.69 -5.14 -3.42
N PRO A 445 6.40 -4.02 -3.16
CA PRO A 445 7.40 -3.97 -2.11
C PRO A 445 6.88 -4.20 -0.69
N SER A 446 5.93 -3.38 -0.24
CA SER A 446 5.44 -3.37 1.14
C SER A 446 4.36 -4.43 1.37
N ILE A 447 4.36 -4.99 2.59
CA ILE A 447 3.32 -5.91 3.07
C ILE A 447 1.94 -5.23 3.02
N GLU A 448 1.85 -3.98 3.43
CA GLU A 448 0.60 -3.21 3.43
C GLU A 448 0.09 -2.93 2.03
N GLN A 449 0.98 -2.57 1.09
CA GLN A 449 0.60 -2.39 -0.30
C GLN A 449 0.10 -3.70 -0.92
N ARG A 450 0.70 -4.84 -0.59
CA ARG A 450 0.20 -6.16 -1.03
C ARG A 450 -1.17 -6.47 -0.48
N THR A 451 -1.41 -6.12 0.78
CA THR A 451 -2.72 -6.32 1.41
C THR A 451 -3.80 -5.49 0.72
N ALA A 452 -3.54 -4.21 0.42
CA ALA A 452 -4.46 -3.38 -0.36
C ALA A 452 -4.70 -3.96 -1.78
N PHE A 453 -3.66 -4.52 -2.40
CA PHE A 453 -3.75 -5.11 -3.74
C PHE A 453 -4.60 -6.39 -3.74
N VAL A 454 -4.51 -7.21 -2.69
CA VAL A 454 -5.36 -8.39 -2.53
C VAL A 454 -6.83 -7.97 -2.42
N ALA A 455 -7.16 -6.94 -1.64
CA ALA A 455 -8.52 -6.41 -1.58
C ALA A 455 -9.01 -5.89 -2.95
N ALA A 456 -8.17 -5.18 -3.71
CA ALA A 456 -8.50 -4.67 -5.04
C ALA A 456 -8.68 -5.77 -6.10
N THR A 457 -8.18 -6.98 -5.86
CA THR A 457 -8.24 -8.12 -6.80
C THR A 457 -9.14 -9.26 -6.31
N HIS A 458 -9.86 -9.04 -5.19
CA HIS A 458 -10.73 -10.02 -4.55
C HIS A 458 -11.81 -10.57 -5.49
N HIS A 459 -12.35 -9.71 -6.36
CA HIS A 459 -13.43 -10.09 -7.30
C HIS A 459 -13.07 -11.33 -8.13
N THR A 460 -11.86 -11.42 -8.68
CA THR A 460 -11.42 -12.58 -9.48
C THR A 460 -11.46 -13.88 -8.67
N TYR A 461 -11.04 -13.84 -7.41
CA TYR A 461 -11.05 -15.01 -6.52
C TYR A 461 -12.47 -15.37 -6.07
N GLU A 462 -13.31 -14.37 -5.81
CA GLU A 462 -14.73 -14.55 -5.50
C GLU A 462 -15.48 -15.24 -6.66
N GLN A 463 -15.35 -14.72 -7.88
CA GLN A 463 -15.99 -15.30 -9.06
C GLN A 463 -15.47 -16.69 -9.40
N TRP A 464 -14.17 -16.94 -9.16
CA TRP A 464 -13.59 -18.28 -9.25
C TRP A 464 -14.23 -19.24 -8.25
N LEU A 465 -14.29 -18.85 -6.98
CA LEU A 465 -14.89 -19.65 -5.91
C LEU A 465 -16.36 -19.95 -6.23
N GLU A 466 -17.12 -18.95 -6.65
CA GLU A 466 -18.52 -19.09 -7.07
C GLU A 466 -18.69 -20.11 -8.18
N SER A 467 -17.84 -20.05 -9.21
CA SER A 467 -17.88 -20.98 -10.35
C SER A 467 -17.56 -22.42 -9.92
N VAL A 468 -16.62 -22.61 -9.01
CA VAL A 468 -16.27 -23.93 -8.47
C VAL A 468 -17.37 -24.48 -7.57
N VAL A 469 -17.97 -23.64 -6.71
CA VAL A 469 -19.10 -24.03 -5.86
C VAL A 469 -20.32 -24.38 -6.71
N ALA A 470 -20.59 -23.64 -7.78
CA ALA A 470 -21.66 -23.97 -8.72
C ALA A 470 -21.44 -25.34 -9.40
N LEU A 471 -20.22 -25.64 -9.86
CA LEU A 471 -19.86 -26.96 -10.38
C LEU A 471 -20.05 -28.07 -9.34
N TRP A 472 -19.73 -27.81 -8.07
CA TRP A 472 -20.01 -28.75 -6.98
C TRP A 472 -21.51 -28.98 -6.79
N ARG A 473 -22.33 -27.92 -6.80
CA ARG A 473 -23.80 -28.01 -6.69
C ARG A 473 -24.40 -28.85 -7.82
N GLU A 474 -23.89 -28.70 -9.05
CA GLU A 474 -24.35 -29.44 -10.23
C GLU A 474 -23.96 -30.92 -10.21
N THR A 475 -22.76 -31.24 -9.73
CA THR A 475 -22.15 -32.58 -9.91
C THR A 475 -22.08 -33.42 -8.64
N GLY A 476 -22.06 -32.79 -7.47
CA GLY A 476 -21.75 -33.43 -6.19
C GLY A 476 -20.29 -33.92 -6.04
N ASP A 477 -19.41 -33.61 -7.00
CA ASP A 477 -18.04 -34.14 -7.02
C ASP A 477 -17.16 -33.46 -5.95
N GLN A 478 -16.60 -34.27 -5.06
CA GLN A 478 -15.72 -33.84 -3.96
C GLN A 478 -14.41 -33.19 -4.42
N ARG A 479 -14.03 -33.36 -5.69
CA ARG A 479 -12.88 -32.63 -6.27
C ARG A 479 -13.12 -31.12 -6.28
N TYR A 480 -14.35 -30.67 -6.48
CA TYR A 480 -14.68 -29.24 -6.45
C TYR A 480 -14.67 -28.66 -5.04
N VAL A 481 -14.99 -29.46 -4.01
CA VAL A 481 -14.80 -29.06 -2.60
C VAL A 481 -13.31 -28.78 -2.31
N GLN A 482 -12.42 -29.65 -2.78
CA GLN A 482 -10.97 -29.44 -2.63
C GLN A 482 -10.50 -28.21 -3.42
N GLN A 483 -11.00 -28.01 -4.64
CA GLN A 483 -10.67 -26.82 -5.42
C GLN A 483 -11.16 -25.54 -4.74
N ALA A 484 -12.41 -25.49 -4.28
CA ALA A 484 -13.00 -24.34 -3.60
C ALA A 484 -12.18 -23.94 -2.36
N PHE A 485 -11.81 -24.93 -1.53
CA PHE A 485 -10.94 -24.69 -0.38
C PHE A 485 -9.57 -24.13 -0.80
N LEU A 486 -8.98 -24.65 -1.88
CA LEU A 486 -7.71 -24.13 -2.39
C LEU A 486 -7.82 -22.71 -2.97
N VAL A 487 -8.98 -22.29 -3.49
CA VAL A 487 -9.20 -20.90 -3.91
C VAL A 487 -9.11 -19.97 -2.72
N ALA A 488 -9.88 -20.26 -1.66
CA ALA A 488 -9.89 -19.47 -0.42
C ALA A 488 -8.50 -19.39 0.24
N GLU A 489 -7.81 -20.54 0.33
CA GLU A 489 -6.46 -20.61 0.87
C GLU A 489 -5.43 -19.87 0.01
N ARG A 490 -5.58 -19.88 -1.32
CA ARG A 490 -4.65 -19.20 -2.24
C ARG A 490 -4.71 -17.69 -2.08
N GLU A 491 -5.88 -17.13 -1.85
CA GLU A 491 -6.04 -15.69 -1.62
C GLU A 491 -5.52 -15.27 -0.23
N ARG A 492 -5.97 -15.96 0.82
CA ARG A 492 -5.73 -15.56 2.23
C ARG A 492 -4.33 -15.79 2.75
N SER A 493 -3.62 -16.78 2.21
CA SER A 493 -2.37 -17.24 2.83
C SER A 493 -1.13 -16.50 2.33
N ARG A 494 -1.20 -15.90 1.14
CA ARG A 494 0.02 -15.54 0.40
C ARG A 494 0.79 -14.38 0.99
N ASN A 495 0.14 -13.29 1.38
CA ASN A 495 0.86 -12.16 1.99
C ASN A 495 1.54 -12.57 3.30
N MET A 496 0.87 -13.38 4.11
CA MET A 496 1.44 -13.93 5.33
C MET A 496 2.63 -14.85 5.04
N ILE A 497 2.51 -15.81 4.13
CA ILE A 497 3.61 -16.73 3.78
C ILE A 497 4.81 -15.96 3.24
N GLU A 498 4.59 -14.96 2.39
CA GLU A 498 5.66 -14.12 1.86
C GLU A 498 6.32 -13.29 2.96
N ALA A 499 5.55 -12.67 3.86
CA ALA A 499 6.08 -11.93 5.01
C ALA A 499 6.85 -12.85 5.98
N LEU A 500 6.37 -14.07 6.18
CA LEU A 500 7.06 -15.08 6.97
C LEU A 500 8.37 -15.46 6.28
N ARG A 501 8.38 -15.75 4.98
CA ARG A 501 9.58 -16.22 4.25
C ARG A 501 10.58 -15.11 3.95
N SER A 502 10.17 -13.86 3.93
CA SER A 502 11.07 -12.74 3.64
C SER A 502 12.10 -12.56 4.76
N ALA A 503 13.37 -12.76 4.41
CA ALA A 503 14.47 -12.34 5.25
C ALA A 503 14.54 -10.81 5.22
N HIS A 504 13.98 -10.15 6.23
CA HIS A 504 14.06 -8.69 6.36
C HIS A 504 15.52 -8.27 6.61
N VAL A 505 16.24 -7.94 5.55
CA VAL A 505 17.58 -7.33 5.64
C VAL A 505 17.40 -5.82 5.69
N THR A 506 17.48 -5.25 6.89
CA THR A 506 17.48 -3.79 7.04
C THR A 506 18.76 -3.22 6.44
N THR A 507 18.63 -2.49 5.33
CA THR A 507 19.74 -1.73 4.75
C THR A 507 20.00 -0.47 5.59
N SER A 508 21.23 0.07 5.55
CA SER A 508 21.57 1.32 6.25
C SER A 508 20.68 2.49 5.84
N ARG A 509 20.27 2.54 4.56
CA ARG A 509 19.36 3.56 4.04
C ARG A 509 17.93 3.38 4.55
N ALA A 510 17.43 2.15 4.68
CA ALA A 510 16.11 1.90 5.28
C ALA A 510 16.09 2.31 6.77
N ALA A 511 17.17 2.03 7.51
CA ALA A 511 17.30 2.49 8.89
C ALA A 511 17.28 4.03 9.00
N ALA A 512 18.00 4.74 8.12
CA ALA A 512 18.02 6.20 8.10
C ALA A 512 16.65 6.82 7.75
N LEU A 513 15.90 6.18 6.85
CA LEU A 513 14.52 6.60 6.53
C LEU A 513 13.58 6.36 7.71
N SER A 514 13.71 5.23 8.42
CA SER A 514 12.95 4.97 9.64
C SER A 514 13.20 6.04 10.71
N GLU A 515 14.46 6.41 10.95
CA GLU A 515 14.81 7.50 11.88
C GLU A 515 14.26 8.87 11.42
N THR A 516 14.22 9.10 10.10
CA THR A 516 13.62 10.31 9.53
C THR A 516 12.12 10.35 9.78
N VAL A 517 11.42 9.23 9.61
CA VAL A 517 9.99 9.08 9.90
C VAL A 517 9.70 9.40 11.36
N SER A 518 10.42 8.76 12.31
CA SER A 518 10.28 9.04 13.74
C SER A 518 10.56 10.52 14.07
N SER A 519 11.63 11.10 13.51
CA SER A 519 11.97 12.53 13.70
C SER A 519 10.86 13.47 13.22
N LEU A 520 10.23 13.17 12.08
CA LEU A 520 9.13 13.96 11.55
C LEU A 520 7.86 13.85 12.41
N GLN A 521 7.57 12.66 12.94
CA GLN A 521 6.45 12.43 13.86
C GLN A 521 6.66 13.19 15.18
N ILE A 522 7.89 13.18 15.72
CA ILE A 522 8.26 13.99 16.89
C ILE A 522 8.05 15.48 16.61
N GLU A 523 8.50 15.98 15.46
CA GLU A 523 8.34 17.41 15.12
C GLU A 523 6.85 17.78 14.97
N LEU A 524 6.04 16.91 14.37
CA LEU A 524 4.59 17.07 14.20
C LEU A 524 3.82 17.20 15.53
N ALA A 525 4.43 16.73 16.63
CA ALA A 525 3.87 16.77 17.98
C ALA A 525 3.99 18.11 18.68
N ALA A 526 4.78 19.04 18.14
CA ALA A 526 4.96 20.35 18.76
C ALA A 526 3.62 21.12 18.86
N ASP A 527 3.33 21.66 20.05
CA ASP A 527 2.07 22.36 20.39
C ASP A 527 1.80 23.62 19.53
N HIS A 528 2.83 24.19 18.90
CA HIS A 528 2.75 25.50 18.21
C HIS A 528 3.25 25.46 16.76
N LEU A 529 2.81 24.47 15.99
CA LEU A 529 3.06 24.44 14.54
C LEU A 529 2.08 25.31 13.75
N SER A 530 2.61 26.18 12.89
CA SER A 530 1.78 26.87 11.89
C SER A 530 1.16 25.87 10.90
N THR A 531 -0.01 26.19 10.34
CA THR A 531 -0.69 25.35 9.34
C THR A 531 0.23 25.01 8.16
N ALA A 532 1.01 25.99 7.70
CA ALA A 532 1.98 25.80 6.62
C ALA A 532 3.11 24.83 7.00
N ARG A 533 3.69 24.96 8.19
CA ARG A 533 4.75 24.04 8.67
C ARG A 533 4.20 22.63 8.84
N ARG A 534 3.02 22.48 9.46
CA ARG A 534 2.38 21.18 9.65
C ARG A 534 2.11 20.48 8.32
N LYS A 535 1.58 21.20 7.33
CA LYS A 535 1.37 20.67 5.98
C LYS A 535 2.68 20.20 5.35
N ALA A 536 3.75 20.98 5.47
CA ALA A 536 5.06 20.61 4.94
C ALA A 536 5.66 19.37 5.63
N LEU A 537 5.46 19.23 6.94
CA LEU A 537 5.93 18.06 7.69
C LEU A 537 5.15 16.79 7.34
N LEU A 538 3.82 16.87 7.23
CA LEU A 538 3.00 15.74 6.78
C LEU A 538 3.40 15.28 5.38
N GLN A 539 3.69 16.21 4.49
CA GLN A 539 4.15 15.88 3.14
C GLN A 539 5.50 15.16 3.16
N ARG A 540 6.47 15.65 3.96
CA ARG A 540 7.76 14.98 4.15
C ARG A 540 7.61 13.61 4.81
N LEU A 541 6.65 13.44 5.72
CA LEU A 541 6.35 12.17 6.36
C LEU A 541 5.83 11.17 5.33
N ASP A 542 4.82 11.55 4.55
CA ASP A 542 4.29 10.71 3.45
C ASP A 542 5.39 10.32 2.45
N ASP A 543 6.28 11.25 2.09
CA ASP A 543 7.40 10.99 1.17
C ASP A 543 8.43 10.02 1.76
N SER A 544 8.69 10.11 3.07
CA SER A 544 9.66 9.26 3.78
C SER A 544 9.10 7.87 4.05
N GLU A 545 7.82 7.75 4.39
CA GLU A 545 7.11 6.47 4.52
C GLU A 545 7.09 5.74 3.16
N HIS A 546 6.72 6.42 2.07
CA HIS A 546 6.76 5.83 0.72
C HIS A 546 8.15 5.30 0.34
N ALA A 547 9.19 6.11 0.59
CA ALA A 547 10.56 5.69 0.32
C ALA A 547 10.99 4.49 1.18
N LEU A 548 10.49 4.41 2.41
CA LEU A 548 10.77 3.30 3.32
C LEU A 548 10.09 2.01 2.85
N ASP A 549 8.80 2.09 2.51
CA ASP A 549 7.99 0.98 1.99
C ASP A 549 8.61 0.39 0.71
N ALA A 550 9.06 1.26 -0.21
CA ALA A 550 9.75 0.86 -1.44
C ALA A 550 11.05 0.08 -1.21
N MET A 551 11.71 0.31 -0.06
CA MET A 551 13.02 -0.26 0.26
C MET A 551 12.95 -1.61 1.01
N GLU A 552 11.79 -1.98 1.54
CA GLU A 552 11.60 -3.25 2.28
C GLU A 552 11.75 -4.51 1.40
N SER A 553 11.77 -4.36 0.07
CA SER A 553 11.63 -5.42 -0.93
C SER A 553 12.92 -6.04 -1.49
N ALA A 554 14.11 -5.71 -1.00
CA ALA A 554 15.34 -6.28 -1.59
C ALA A 554 15.61 -7.76 -1.24
N GLY A 555 14.70 -8.43 -0.52
CA GLY A 555 14.79 -9.86 -0.15
C GLY A 555 13.99 -10.75 -1.10
N ALA A 556 14.66 -11.72 -1.72
CA ALA A 556 14.12 -12.61 -2.76
C ALA A 556 12.73 -13.21 -2.44
N THR A 557 11.80 -13.09 -3.38
CA THR A 557 10.56 -13.87 -3.40
C THR A 557 10.87 -15.31 -3.79
N THR A 558 10.66 -16.24 -2.86
CA THR A 558 10.62 -17.67 -3.21
C THR A 558 9.26 -17.96 -3.82
N ALA A 559 9.22 -18.51 -5.04
CA ALA A 559 7.98 -19.00 -5.64
C ALA A 559 7.24 -19.90 -4.64
N ALA A 560 5.98 -19.56 -4.34
CA ALA A 560 5.17 -20.38 -3.47
C ALA A 560 5.00 -21.77 -4.10
N SER A 561 5.28 -22.82 -3.33
CA SER A 561 5.01 -24.19 -3.77
C SER A 561 3.51 -24.36 -4.00
N PRO A 562 3.09 -25.19 -4.98
CA PRO A 562 1.68 -25.48 -5.20
C PRO A 562 1.02 -25.95 -3.90
N LEU A 563 -0.11 -25.34 -3.54
CA LEU A 563 -0.87 -25.72 -2.36
C LEU A 563 -1.45 -27.13 -2.56
N ASN A 564 -1.27 -27.99 -1.56
CA ASN A 564 -1.80 -29.35 -1.56
C ASN A 564 -2.64 -29.56 -0.30
N VAL A 565 -3.94 -29.77 -0.48
CA VAL A 565 -4.94 -29.94 0.59
C VAL A 565 -4.50 -31.00 1.61
N GLU A 566 -4.03 -32.14 1.14
CA GLU A 566 -3.62 -33.25 2.02
C GLU A 566 -2.37 -32.91 2.84
N SER A 567 -1.42 -32.18 2.24
CA SER A 567 -0.22 -31.74 2.97
C SER A 567 -0.54 -30.68 4.01
N ILE A 568 -1.42 -29.74 3.67
CA ILE A 568 -1.84 -28.64 4.55
C ILE A 568 -2.67 -29.18 5.73
N ARG A 569 -3.60 -30.12 5.48
CA ARG A 569 -4.42 -30.78 6.52
C ARG A 569 -3.62 -31.53 7.58
N ARG A 570 -2.46 -32.08 7.20
CA ARG A 570 -1.56 -32.78 8.15
C ARG A 570 -0.94 -31.85 9.18
N ALA A 571 -0.98 -30.54 8.96
CA ALA A 571 -0.58 -29.57 9.97
C ALA A 571 -1.48 -29.61 11.20
N LEU A 572 -2.76 -30.03 11.07
CA LEU A 572 -3.69 -30.14 12.19
C LEU A 572 -3.37 -31.33 13.10
N ASN A 573 -3.47 -31.11 14.40
CA ASN A 573 -3.41 -32.16 15.42
C ASN A 573 -4.73 -32.95 15.45
N PRO A 574 -4.76 -34.19 16.00
CA PRO A 574 -5.98 -35.01 16.04
C PRO A 574 -7.18 -34.38 16.76
N HIS A 575 -6.95 -33.47 17.71
CA HIS A 575 -7.97 -32.77 18.50
C HIS A 575 -8.37 -31.40 17.93
N GLU A 576 -7.92 -31.06 16.72
CA GLU A 576 -8.15 -29.76 16.10
C GLU A 576 -9.06 -29.87 14.88
N ALA A 577 -9.98 -28.92 14.77
CA ALA A 577 -10.68 -28.61 13.53
C ALA A 577 -10.40 -27.16 13.14
N PHE A 578 -10.18 -26.95 11.85
CA PHE A 578 -10.11 -25.63 11.24
C PHE A 578 -11.45 -25.33 10.57
N VAL A 579 -12.03 -24.16 10.87
CA VAL A 579 -13.30 -23.72 10.34
C VAL A 579 -13.08 -22.42 9.60
N GLU A 580 -13.27 -22.44 8.29
CA GLU A 580 -13.06 -21.30 7.42
C GLU A 580 -14.38 -20.77 6.88
N TYR A 581 -14.64 -19.50 7.15
CA TYR A 581 -15.83 -18.78 6.69
C TYR A 581 -15.46 -17.91 5.49
N ALA A 582 -16.08 -18.18 4.35
CA ALA A 582 -15.92 -17.44 3.10
C ALA A 582 -17.28 -16.89 2.63
N PRO A 583 -17.57 -15.60 2.92
CA PRO A 583 -18.71 -14.91 2.33
C PRO A 583 -18.63 -14.94 0.80
N LEU A 584 -19.75 -15.15 0.14
CA LEU A 584 -19.85 -15.30 -1.31
C LEU A 584 -21.22 -14.81 -1.78
N GLY A 585 -21.33 -13.55 -2.17
CA GLY A 585 -22.63 -12.93 -2.48
C GLY A 585 -23.60 -12.99 -1.28
N ASP A 586 -24.80 -13.53 -1.50
CA ASP A 586 -25.83 -13.78 -0.48
C ASP A 586 -25.71 -15.17 0.18
N HIS A 587 -24.56 -15.83 0.01
CA HIS A 587 -24.24 -17.12 0.61
C HIS A 587 -23.00 -17.03 1.52
N LEU A 588 -22.91 -17.97 2.45
CA LEU A 588 -21.74 -18.23 3.27
C LEU A 588 -21.26 -19.66 3.00
N ILE A 589 -20.05 -19.76 2.46
CA ILE A 589 -19.35 -21.04 2.30
C ILE A 589 -18.53 -21.29 3.56
N VAL A 590 -18.73 -22.45 4.18
CA VAL A 590 -18.02 -22.84 5.40
C VAL A 590 -17.24 -24.13 5.15
N PHE A 591 -15.92 -24.06 5.24
CA PHE A 591 -15.07 -25.25 5.20
C PHE A 591 -14.80 -25.76 6.61
N LEU A 592 -15.13 -27.01 6.88
CA LEU A 592 -14.72 -27.73 8.09
C LEU A 592 -13.61 -28.70 7.73
N VAL A 593 -12.43 -28.42 8.24
CA VAL A 593 -11.21 -29.15 7.90
C VAL A 593 -10.67 -29.82 9.15
N THR A 594 -10.42 -31.12 9.07
CA THR A 594 -9.69 -31.87 10.09
C THR A 594 -8.50 -32.56 9.46
N ARG A 595 -7.66 -33.18 10.30
CA ARG A 595 -6.57 -34.03 9.80
C ARG A 595 -7.08 -35.15 8.88
N GLN A 596 -8.34 -35.60 9.02
CA GLN A 596 -8.90 -36.77 8.33
C GLN A 596 -10.00 -36.45 7.30
N SER A 597 -10.65 -35.29 7.40
CA SER A 597 -11.74 -34.90 6.51
C SER A 597 -11.64 -33.44 6.05
N LEU A 598 -12.28 -33.16 4.92
CA LEU A 598 -12.62 -31.82 4.44
C LEU A 598 -14.10 -31.86 4.08
N ALA A 599 -14.90 -30.98 4.68
CA ALA A 599 -16.30 -30.78 4.35
C ALA A 599 -16.55 -29.31 4.00
N MET A 600 -17.52 -29.07 3.14
CA MET A 600 -17.98 -27.74 2.76
C MET A 600 -19.48 -27.65 2.97
N PHE A 601 -19.91 -26.58 3.61
CA PHE A 601 -21.31 -26.22 3.80
C PHE A 601 -21.57 -24.94 3.03
N ASP A 602 -22.76 -24.86 2.45
CA ASP A 602 -23.21 -23.72 1.66
C ASP A 602 -24.59 -23.33 2.16
N ARG A 603 -24.73 -22.07 2.58
CA ARG A 603 -25.94 -21.59 3.23
C ARG A 603 -26.25 -20.18 2.78
N PRO A 604 -27.54 -19.80 2.69
CA PRO A 604 -27.91 -18.40 2.61
C PRO A 604 -27.34 -17.64 3.80
N ALA A 605 -26.89 -16.42 3.55
CA ALA A 605 -26.32 -15.54 4.55
C ALA A 605 -26.95 -14.16 4.47
N GLU A 606 -27.30 -13.61 5.63
CA GLU A 606 -27.67 -12.20 5.72
C GLU A 606 -26.42 -11.34 5.94
N ASP A 607 -26.58 -10.01 5.84
CA ASP A 607 -25.51 -9.08 6.16
C ASP A 607 -25.06 -9.25 7.63
N PHE A 608 -23.84 -9.75 7.80
CA PHE A 608 -23.23 -9.98 9.11
C PHE A 608 -22.76 -8.68 9.77
N ALA A 609 -22.43 -7.63 9.00
CA ALA A 609 -21.80 -6.42 9.52
C ALA A 609 -22.58 -5.77 10.69
N PRO A 610 -23.88 -5.41 10.52
CA PRO A 610 -24.64 -4.80 11.61
C PRO A 610 -24.87 -5.75 12.78
N ARG A 611 -24.99 -7.06 12.52
CA ARG A 611 -25.27 -8.09 13.54
C ARG A 611 -24.04 -8.39 14.40
N VAL A 612 -22.86 -8.51 13.78
CA VAL A 612 -21.58 -8.68 14.47
C VAL A 612 -21.25 -7.43 15.29
N SER A 613 -21.43 -6.24 14.71
CA SER A 613 -21.23 -4.97 15.43
C SER A 613 -22.15 -4.89 16.65
N PHE A 614 -23.44 -5.15 16.48
CA PHE A 614 -24.42 -5.09 17.56
C PHE A 614 -24.12 -6.11 18.68
N PHE A 615 -23.78 -7.34 18.32
CA PHE A 615 -23.40 -8.37 19.30
C PHE A 615 -22.15 -7.98 20.09
N THR A 616 -21.12 -7.48 19.39
CA THR A 616 -19.85 -7.05 19.99
C THR A 616 -20.04 -5.85 20.92
N GLU A 617 -20.85 -4.88 20.52
CA GLU A 617 -21.20 -3.72 21.34
C GLU A 617 -21.87 -4.15 22.65
N LEU A 618 -22.86 -5.04 22.57
CA LEU A 618 -23.53 -5.59 23.76
C LEU A 618 -22.57 -6.32 24.69
N LEU A 619 -21.64 -7.13 24.16
CA LEU A 619 -20.64 -7.83 24.98
C LEU A 619 -19.69 -6.87 25.69
N SER A 620 -19.29 -5.78 25.04
CA SER A 620 -18.37 -4.78 25.61
C SER A 620 -19.04 -3.86 26.64
N GLY A 621 -20.37 -3.79 26.63
CA GLY A 621 -21.17 -2.93 27.52
C GLY A 621 -21.30 -3.44 28.97
N PRO A 622 -21.88 -2.62 29.87
CA PRO A 622 -22.11 -2.99 31.27
C PRO A 622 -23.17 -4.08 31.46
N ASP A 623 -24.13 -4.21 30.54
CA ASP A 623 -25.25 -5.16 30.60
C ASP A 623 -25.07 -6.31 29.59
N SER A 624 -23.92 -6.98 29.63
CA SER A 624 -23.51 -7.93 28.58
C SER A 624 -24.40 -9.18 28.44
N GLU A 625 -25.25 -9.49 29.42
CA GLU A 625 -26.26 -10.56 29.31
C GLU A 625 -27.28 -10.31 28.19
N ARG A 626 -27.49 -9.05 27.79
CA ARG A 626 -28.36 -8.69 26.67
C ARG A 626 -27.84 -9.18 25.31
N ALA A 627 -26.58 -9.61 25.23
CA ALA A 627 -25.98 -10.16 24.03
C ALA A 627 -26.53 -11.56 23.66
N ILE A 628 -27.11 -12.31 24.61
CA ILE A 628 -27.50 -13.72 24.41
C ILE A 628 -28.46 -13.92 23.21
N PRO A 629 -29.57 -13.15 23.06
CA PRO A 629 -30.47 -13.34 21.92
C PRO A 629 -29.81 -13.04 20.57
N ALA A 630 -29.03 -11.96 20.50
CA ALA A 630 -28.29 -11.58 19.29
C ALA A 630 -27.24 -12.65 18.91
N GLY A 631 -26.50 -13.12 19.92
CA GLY A 631 -25.51 -14.19 19.75
C GLY A 631 -26.13 -15.51 19.32
N ARG A 632 -27.35 -15.85 19.79
CA ARG A 632 -28.03 -17.10 19.40
C ARG A 632 -28.36 -17.11 17.91
N ALA A 633 -28.83 -15.99 17.36
CA ALA A 633 -29.10 -15.87 15.94
C ALA A 633 -27.82 -16.07 15.11
N LEU A 634 -26.72 -15.43 15.51
CA LEU A 634 -25.40 -15.62 14.88
C LEU A 634 -24.90 -17.08 15.01
N SER A 635 -25.06 -17.68 16.18
CA SER A 635 -24.60 -19.05 16.46
C SER A 635 -25.33 -20.09 15.59
N HIS A 636 -26.65 -19.96 15.45
CA HIS A 636 -27.44 -20.85 14.61
C HIS A 636 -26.94 -20.84 13.16
N GLU A 637 -26.69 -19.65 12.60
CA GLU A 637 -26.23 -19.50 11.23
C GLU A 637 -24.79 -19.99 11.03
N LEU A 638 -23.88 -19.64 11.95
CA LEU A 638 -22.45 -19.88 11.80
C LEU A 638 -21.98 -21.26 12.29
N LEU A 639 -22.68 -21.87 13.26
CA LEU A 639 -22.14 -23.00 14.02
C LEU A 639 -22.99 -24.28 13.99
N ASP A 640 -24.31 -24.23 13.78
CA ASP A 640 -25.17 -25.43 13.95
C ASP A 640 -24.70 -26.64 13.15
N ASP A 641 -24.64 -26.55 11.81
CA ASP A 641 -24.19 -27.69 11.02
C ASP A 641 -22.70 -27.99 11.22
N VAL A 642 -21.89 -26.97 11.52
CA VAL A 642 -20.46 -27.16 11.75
C VAL A 642 -20.26 -28.06 12.96
N LEU A 643 -20.86 -27.71 14.10
CA LEU A 643 -20.72 -28.45 15.36
C LEU A 643 -21.36 -29.83 15.33
N LEU A 644 -22.33 -30.08 14.44
CA LEU A 644 -22.85 -31.43 14.19
C LEU A 644 -21.82 -32.34 13.52
N HIS A 645 -20.93 -31.78 12.69
CA HIS A 645 -19.92 -32.52 11.93
C HIS A 645 -18.52 -32.49 12.57
N VAL A 646 -18.31 -31.68 13.61
CA VAL A 646 -17.08 -31.70 14.40
C VAL A 646 -16.96 -33.05 15.13
N PRO A 647 -15.89 -33.83 14.91
CA PRO A 647 -15.70 -35.11 15.58
C PRO A 647 -15.62 -34.95 17.12
N PRO A 648 -16.13 -35.89 17.92
CA PRO A 648 -16.13 -35.77 19.39
C PRO A 648 -14.74 -35.64 20.04
N ILE A 649 -13.69 -36.09 19.34
CA ILE A 649 -12.29 -35.97 19.78
C ILE A 649 -11.76 -34.53 19.66
N VAL A 650 -12.41 -33.68 18.87
CA VAL A 650 -12.00 -32.28 18.67
C VAL A 650 -12.49 -31.44 19.85
N ASP A 651 -11.53 -30.87 20.57
CA ASP A 651 -11.76 -29.90 21.64
C ASP A 651 -11.31 -28.49 21.26
N ARG A 652 -10.60 -28.33 20.13
CA ARG A 652 -10.11 -27.03 19.63
C ARG A 652 -10.64 -26.69 18.24
N LEU A 653 -11.28 -25.52 18.16
CA LEU A 653 -11.71 -24.88 16.93
C LEU A 653 -10.76 -23.74 16.57
N ILE A 654 -10.18 -23.81 15.38
CA ILE A 654 -9.33 -22.77 14.80
C ILE A 654 -10.13 -22.09 13.70
N VAL A 655 -10.49 -20.84 13.91
CA VAL A 655 -11.38 -20.09 13.02
C VAL A 655 -10.55 -19.22 12.08
N SER A 656 -10.86 -19.31 10.78
CA SER A 656 -10.50 -18.30 9.79
C SER A 656 -11.78 -17.63 9.32
N ALA A 657 -11.86 -16.33 9.50
CA ALA A 657 -12.96 -15.51 9.05
C ALA A 657 -12.41 -14.34 8.23
N ALA A 658 -13.16 -13.92 7.22
CA ALA A 658 -12.87 -12.74 6.43
C ALA A 658 -14.01 -11.73 6.57
N GLY A 659 -13.77 -10.49 6.12
CA GLY A 659 -14.72 -9.39 6.31
C GLY A 659 -15.05 -9.19 7.80
N GLU A 660 -16.29 -8.82 8.07
CA GLU A 660 -16.77 -8.42 9.39
C GLU A 660 -16.82 -9.57 10.39
N LEU A 661 -16.92 -10.82 9.91
CA LEU A 661 -16.83 -12.02 10.75
C LEU A 661 -15.48 -12.13 11.46
N SER A 662 -14.43 -11.51 10.94
CA SER A 662 -13.12 -11.46 11.58
C SER A 662 -13.16 -10.76 12.95
N MET A 663 -14.09 -9.82 13.14
CA MET A 663 -14.29 -9.06 14.40
C MET A 663 -15.18 -9.79 15.41
N LEU A 664 -15.74 -10.95 15.04
CA LEU A 664 -16.66 -11.70 15.89
C LEU A 664 -15.90 -12.50 16.96
N PRO A 665 -16.18 -12.31 18.27
CA PRO A 665 -15.65 -13.19 19.30
C PRO A 665 -16.40 -14.55 19.28
N PHE A 666 -16.01 -15.47 18.39
CA PHE A 666 -16.62 -16.80 18.24
C PHE A 666 -16.71 -17.58 19.55
N GLY A 667 -15.72 -17.44 20.44
CA GLY A 667 -15.72 -18.06 21.76
C GLY A 667 -16.88 -17.60 22.66
N ALA A 668 -17.43 -16.41 22.43
CA ALA A 668 -18.55 -15.84 23.19
C ALA A 668 -19.92 -16.12 22.57
N LEU A 669 -19.99 -16.72 21.37
CA LEU A 669 -21.26 -17.15 20.79
C LEU A 669 -21.93 -18.18 21.71
N PRO A 670 -23.25 -18.08 21.95
CA PRO A 670 -23.99 -19.09 22.69
C PRO A 670 -23.88 -20.47 22.05
N ASP A 671 -23.64 -21.52 22.83
CA ASP A 671 -23.69 -22.90 22.35
C ASP A 671 -25.12 -23.23 21.89
N PRO A 672 -25.34 -23.67 20.64
CA PRO A 672 -26.66 -24.04 20.15
C PRO A 672 -27.41 -25.04 21.03
N ARG A 673 -26.68 -25.95 21.70
CA ARG A 673 -27.24 -26.96 22.61
C ARG A 673 -27.47 -26.43 24.03
N HIS A 674 -26.73 -25.40 24.43
CA HIS A 674 -26.82 -24.76 25.73
C HIS A 674 -26.81 -23.23 25.59
N PRO A 675 -27.92 -22.60 25.15
CA PRO A 675 -27.91 -21.20 24.68
C PRO A 675 -27.62 -20.12 25.73
N THR A 676 -27.39 -20.50 26.99
CA THR A 676 -26.96 -19.60 28.07
C THR A 676 -25.47 -19.75 28.40
N GLN A 677 -24.79 -20.70 27.76
CA GLN A 677 -23.36 -20.94 27.88
C GLN A 677 -22.67 -20.55 26.57
N PRO A 678 -21.51 -19.89 26.61
CA PRO A 678 -20.74 -19.61 25.42
C PRO A 678 -19.99 -20.86 24.94
N ILE A 679 -19.69 -20.94 23.64
CA ILE A 679 -18.95 -22.05 23.00
C ILE A 679 -17.61 -22.32 23.67
N VAL A 680 -16.95 -21.30 24.23
CA VAL A 680 -15.68 -21.45 24.95
C VAL A 680 -15.78 -22.38 26.16
N VAL A 681 -16.98 -22.64 26.69
CA VAL A 681 -17.18 -23.65 27.77
C VAL A 681 -16.91 -25.06 27.25
N ARG A 682 -17.12 -25.34 25.97
CA ARG A 682 -16.94 -26.68 25.39
C ARG A 682 -15.68 -26.79 24.54
N HIS A 683 -15.34 -25.76 23.78
CA HIS A 683 -14.21 -25.78 22.85
C HIS A 683 -13.19 -24.69 23.18
N GLU A 684 -11.92 -24.99 23.01
CA GLU A 684 -10.89 -23.96 22.80
C GLU A 684 -11.16 -23.27 21.47
N VAL A 685 -11.14 -21.93 21.45
CA VAL A 685 -11.34 -21.14 20.24
C VAL A 685 -10.10 -20.28 20.01
N ALA A 686 -9.53 -20.39 18.82
CA ALA A 686 -8.39 -19.61 18.37
C ALA A 686 -8.58 -19.18 16.91
N TYR A 687 -7.73 -18.28 16.43
CA TYR A 687 -7.84 -17.68 15.11
C TYR A 687 -6.56 -17.86 14.31
N ALA A 688 -6.68 -18.15 13.03
CA ALA A 688 -5.57 -18.10 12.10
C ALA A 688 -6.07 -17.58 10.75
N PRO A 689 -5.29 -16.80 10.00
CA PRO A 689 -5.74 -16.20 8.74
C PRO A 689 -6.08 -17.26 7.69
N SER A 690 -5.33 -18.37 7.66
CA SER A 690 -5.59 -19.52 6.79
C SER A 690 -4.94 -20.77 7.36
N LEU A 691 -5.35 -21.96 6.91
CA LEU A 691 -4.75 -23.22 7.32
C LEU A 691 -3.32 -23.38 6.77
N THR A 692 -3.07 -22.88 5.56
CA THR A 692 -1.73 -22.84 4.95
C THR A 692 -0.78 -21.97 5.77
N ALA A 693 -1.24 -20.79 6.23
CA ALA A 693 -0.43 -19.93 7.09
C ALA A 693 -0.11 -20.60 8.44
N LEU A 694 -1.10 -21.30 9.04
CA LEU A 694 -0.87 -22.11 10.25
C LEU A 694 0.15 -23.23 10.00
N ALA A 695 0.07 -23.92 8.85
CA ALA A 695 1.01 -24.96 8.47
C ALA A 695 2.44 -24.43 8.34
N GLU A 696 2.62 -23.26 7.72
CA GLU A 696 3.91 -22.58 7.61
C GLU A 696 4.46 -22.21 9.00
N LEU A 697 3.65 -21.60 9.86
CA LEU A 697 4.04 -21.23 11.24
C LEU A 697 4.52 -22.45 12.05
N ARG A 698 3.86 -23.60 11.88
CA ARG A 698 4.22 -24.85 12.58
C ARG A 698 5.51 -25.48 12.09
N GLN A 699 5.83 -25.34 10.80
CA GLN A 699 7.06 -25.88 10.21
C GLN A 699 8.32 -25.09 10.59
N ARG A 700 8.19 -23.85 11.08
CA ARG A 700 9.34 -23.05 11.48
C ARG A 700 10.06 -23.65 12.70
N HIS A 701 11.35 -23.94 12.52
CA HIS A 701 12.25 -24.28 13.61
C HIS A 701 12.35 -23.12 14.59
N GLN A 702 12.01 -23.37 15.85
CA GLN A 702 12.23 -22.39 16.92
C GLN A 702 13.72 -22.34 17.25
N SER A 703 14.24 -21.12 17.41
CA SER A 703 15.49 -20.91 18.12
C SER A 703 15.36 -21.51 19.53
N ARG A 704 16.46 -22.04 20.08
CA ARG A 704 16.53 -22.37 21.52
C ARG A 704 16.58 -21.06 22.31
N ALA A 705 15.43 -20.42 22.47
CA ALA A 705 15.27 -19.19 23.23
C ALA A 705 15.86 -19.35 24.65
N ARG A 706 16.67 -18.38 25.06
CA ARG A 706 17.42 -18.38 26.34
C ARG A 706 16.65 -17.73 27.48
N TYR A 707 15.80 -16.77 27.15
CA TYR A 707 15.07 -15.94 28.09
C TYR A 707 13.59 -16.31 28.07
N ASP A 708 12.96 -16.27 29.24
CA ASP A 708 11.57 -16.72 29.39
C ASP A 708 10.58 -15.61 29.07
N LEU A 709 10.81 -14.39 29.57
CA LEU A 709 9.90 -13.27 29.39
C LEU A 709 10.63 -11.93 29.27
N LEU A 710 10.20 -11.11 28.30
CA LEU A 710 10.36 -9.65 28.31
C LEU A 710 8.98 -9.01 28.53
N GLY A 711 8.79 -8.36 29.67
CA GLY A 711 7.56 -7.62 30.01
C GLY A 711 7.80 -6.11 29.97
N MET A 712 6.89 -5.37 29.33
CA MET A 712 7.02 -3.92 29.12
C MET A 712 5.76 -3.16 29.57
N ALA A 713 5.93 -2.15 30.44
CA ALA A 713 4.86 -1.28 30.92
C ALA A 713 5.34 0.18 31.09
N PRO A 714 5.14 1.08 30.10
CA PRO A 714 5.64 2.45 30.14
C PRO A 714 4.94 3.39 31.14
N LEU A 715 3.82 2.97 31.75
CA LEU A 715 3.00 3.70 32.74
C LEU A 715 2.33 5.01 32.27
N ALA A 716 2.90 5.72 31.30
CA ALA A 716 2.32 6.92 30.70
C ALA A 716 1.84 6.66 29.27
N GLY A 717 0.77 7.35 28.88
CA GLY A 717 0.43 7.54 27.46
C GLY A 717 1.46 8.47 26.84
N GLY A 718 2.25 7.98 25.88
CA GLY A 718 3.29 8.79 25.24
C GLY A 718 2.75 10.14 24.76
N VAL A 719 3.48 11.22 25.04
CA VAL A 719 3.15 12.62 24.68
C VAL A 719 2.87 12.79 23.18
N LEU A 720 3.37 11.88 22.35
CA LEU A 720 3.32 11.92 20.88
C LEU A 720 2.00 11.40 20.28
N ALA A 721 1.14 10.76 21.08
CA ALA A 721 -0.19 10.37 20.64
C ALA A 721 -1.10 11.57 20.28
N SER A 722 -0.75 12.81 20.61
CA SER A 722 -1.50 14.00 20.17
C SER A 722 -0.98 14.63 18.85
N ALA A 723 0.10 14.09 18.28
CA ALA A 723 0.86 14.72 17.19
C ALA A 723 0.22 14.60 15.80
N LEU A 724 -0.31 13.41 15.51
CA LEU A 724 -0.93 13.09 14.23
C LEU A 724 -2.42 13.46 14.27
N PRO A 725 -3.00 14.01 13.18
CA PRO A 725 -4.40 14.38 13.14
C PRO A 725 -5.36 13.27 13.57
N VAL A 726 -5.02 12.02 13.27
CA VAL A 726 -5.82 10.83 13.62
C VAL A 726 -5.83 10.53 15.11
N TYR A 727 -4.75 10.85 15.84
CA TYR A 727 -4.61 10.52 17.26
C TYR A 727 -4.94 11.70 18.19
N ARG A 728 -5.22 12.90 17.66
CA ARG A 728 -5.57 14.08 18.46
C ARG A 728 -6.79 13.90 19.36
N SER A 729 -7.70 12.99 19.01
CA SER A 729 -8.85 12.60 19.85
C SER A 729 -8.51 11.54 20.90
N ALA A 730 -7.38 10.83 20.76
CA ALA A 730 -6.94 9.78 21.67
C ALA A 730 -6.37 10.41 22.96
N ARG A 731 -7.20 10.53 23.99
CA ARG A 731 -6.75 10.92 25.34
C ARG A 731 -6.07 9.73 26.01
N LEU A 732 -4.73 9.64 25.90
CA LEU A 732 -3.98 8.60 26.60
C LEU A 732 -3.69 9.00 28.05
N GLY A 733 -4.52 8.56 28.99
CA GLY A 733 -4.27 8.69 30.43
C GLY A 733 -3.17 7.74 30.94
N PRO A 734 -2.65 7.94 32.16
CA PRO A 734 -1.70 7.00 32.76
C PRO A 734 -2.35 5.62 32.98
N LEU A 735 -1.53 4.55 32.91
CA LEU A 735 -1.91 3.15 33.17
C LEU A 735 -1.21 2.68 34.46
N PRO A 736 -1.68 3.08 35.65
CA PRO A 736 -0.97 2.78 36.89
C PRO A 736 -0.91 1.28 37.21
N SER A 737 -1.85 0.45 36.73
CA SER A 737 -1.85 -0.99 37.02
C SER A 737 -1.00 -1.80 36.04
N SER A 738 -0.60 -1.26 34.88
CA SER A 738 0.19 -2.01 33.90
C SER A 738 1.57 -2.42 34.45
N GLY A 739 2.18 -1.59 35.29
CA GLY A 739 3.40 -1.97 36.00
C GLY A 739 3.19 -3.06 37.05
N ALA A 740 2.00 -3.11 37.67
CA ALA A 740 1.63 -4.18 38.60
C ALA A 740 1.36 -5.49 37.85
N GLU A 741 0.77 -5.42 36.65
CA GLU A 741 0.58 -6.57 35.75
C GLU A 741 1.91 -7.23 35.39
N VAL A 742 2.88 -6.47 34.86
CA VAL A 742 4.20 -7.01 34.49
C VAL A 742 4.90 -7.65 35.70
N LYS A 743 4.81 -7.03 36.88
CA LYS A 743 5.38 -7.59 38.12
C LYS A 743 4.69 -8.89 38.53
N ALA A 744 3.36 -8.93 38.49
CA ALA A 744 2.60 -10.12 38.85
C ALA A 744 2.90 -11.30 37.89
N ILE A 745 3.10 -11.04 36.61
CA ILE A 745 3.51 -12.06 35.64
C ILE A 745 4.92 -12.56 35.93
N ALA A 746 5.85 -11.65 36.23
CA ALA A 746 7.23 -12.01 36.56
C ALA A 746 7.31 -12.98 37.75
N GLU A 747 6.41 -12.82 38.74
CA GLU A 747 6.29 -13.72 39.89
C GLU A 747 5.76 -15.14 39.53
N GLU A 748 5.06 -15.32 38.41
CA GLU A 748 4.56 -16.63 37.97
C GLU A 748 5.64 -17.45 37.23
N ILE A 749 6.81 -16.85 36.93
CA ILE A 749 7.86 -17.46 36.10
C ILE A 749 9.16 -17.63 36.91
N ARG A 750 9.66 -18.86 36.95
CA ARG A 750 10.91 -19.22 37.65
C ARG A 750 12.18 -18.71 36.94
N GLY A 751 12.12 -18.62 35.62
CA GLY A 751 13.27 -18.47 34.75
C GLY A 751 13.74 -17.02 34.58
N HIS A 752 14.41 -16.74 33.47
CA HIS A 752 14.97 -15.40 33.22
C HIS A 752 13.88 -14.46 32.72
N VAL A 753 13.46 -13.54 33.60
CA VAL A 753 12.47 -12.50 33.32
C VAL A 753 13.14 -11.14 33.30
N GLU A 754 12.88 -10.37 32.25
CA GLU A 754 13.21 -8.95 32.18
C GLU A 754 11.92 -8.13 32.22
N ALA A 755 11.78 -7.28 33.23
CA ALA A 755 10.62 -6.43 33.44
C ALA A 755 11.02 -4.95 33.28
N LEU A 756 10.65 -4.34 32.16
CA LEU A 756 10.86 -2.93 31.88
C LEU A 756 9.60 -2.15 32.24
N ILE A 757 9.71 -1.19 33.15
CA ILE A 757 8.59 -0.42 33.70
C ILE A 757 8.90 1.08 33.69
N GLY A 758 7.90 1.92 33.42
CA GLY A 758 8.05 3.37 33.28
C GLY A 758 8.91 3.73 32.08
N GLU A 759 9.78 4.74 32.21
CA GLU A 759 10.68 5.20 31.15
C GLU A 759 11.64 4.11 30.62
N SER A 760 11.90 3.05 31.39
CA SER A 760 12.71 1.92 30.92
C SER A 760 11.98 1.04 29.89
N ALA A 761 10.64 1.03 29.89
CA ALA A 761 9.81 0.34 28.92
C ALA A 761 9.73 1.14 27.61
N SER A 762 10.89 1.26 26.96
CA SER A 762 11.06 2.10 25.80
C SER A 762 11.19 1.31 24.50
N GLU A 763 10.80 1.94 23.40
CA GLU A 763 11.01 1.46 22.05
C GLU A 763 12.49 1.17 21.77
N SER A 764 13.36 2.10 22.16
CA SER A 764 14.81 1.93 22.15
C SER A 764 15.29 0.68 22.89
N ALA A 765 14.72 0.38 24.05
CA ALA A 765 15.09 -0.81 24.80
C ALA A 765 14.65 -2.08 24.06
N LEU A 766 13.40 -2.13 23.59
CA LEU A 766 12.86 -3.24 22.83
C LEU A 766 13.71 -3.55 21.58
N LYS A 767 14.03 -2.54 20.77
CA LYS A 767 14.81 -2.70 19.53
C LYS A 767 16.25 -3.17 19.77
N ARG A 768 16.82 -2.92 20.96
CA ARG A 768 18.15 -3.41 21.36
C ARG A 768 18.14 -4.81 21.97
N SER A 769 17.01 -5.25 22.51
CA SER A 769 16.89 -6.57 23.12
C SER A 769 17.06 -7.68 22.07
N PRO A 770 17.70 -8.82 22.41
CA PRO A 770 17.82 -9.96 21.52
C PRO A 770 16.49 -10.73 21.43
N LEU A 771 15.47 -10.15 20.77
CA LEU A 771 14.09 -10.66 20.77
C LEU A 771 13.95 -12.11 20.28
N ALA A 772 14.87 -12.59 19.43
CA ALA A 772 14.93 -13.98 18.98
C ALA A 772 15.25 -14.99 20.11
N ASP A 773 15.78 -14.51 21.23
CA ASP A 773 16.14 -15.32 22.40
C ASP A 773 15.05 -15.32 23.49
N TYR A 774 13.93 -14.61 23.32
CA TYR A 774 12.81 -14.63 24.28
C TYR A 774 11.71 -15.59 23.86
N LYS A 775 11.21 -16.40 24.81
CA LYS A 775 10.04 -17.25 24.60
C LYS A 775 8.75 -16.43 24.57
N VAL A 776 8.65 -15.41 25.42
CA VAL A 776 7.46 -14.57 25.57
C VAL A 776 7.80 -13.08 25.54
N LEU A 777 7.03 -12.31 24.79
CA LEU A 777 7.00 -10.84 24.86
C LEU A 777 5.64 -10.41 25.39
N HIS A 778 5.60 -9.48 26.34
CA HIS A 778 4.36 -8.97 26.93
C HIS A 778 4.38 -7.44 26.98
N PHE A 779 3.32 -6.84 26.42
CA PHE A 779 3.14 -5.40 26.35
C PHE A 779 1.88 -5.00 27.10
N ALA A 780 2.03 -4.34 28.25
CA ALA A 780 0.93 -3.76 29.02
C ALA A 780 0.95 -2.23 28.84
N THR A 781 0.28 -1.75 27.80
CA THR A 781 0.40 -0.36 27.35
C THR A 781 -0.84 0.13 26.57
N HIS A 782 -0.79 1.33 26.00
CA HIS A 782 -1.78 1.80 25.03
C HIS A 782 -1.44 1.33 23.62
N ALA A 783 -2.48 1.17 22.81
CA ALA A 783 -2.36 1.05 21.37
C ALA A 783 -3.15 2.17 20.69
N LEU A 784 -2.70 2.56 19.51
CA LEU A 784 -3.34 3.54 18.64
C LEU A 784 -3.68 2.84 17.33
N ILE A 785 -4.93 2.85 16.92
CA ILE A 785 -5.39 2.23 15.67
C ILE A 785 -5.74 3.34 14.68
N ASP A 786 -5.16 3.29 13.47
CA ASP A 786 -5.57 4.14 12.34
C ASP A 786 -6.24 3.24 11.28
N PRO A 787 -7.58 3.26 11.19
CA PRO A 787 -8.30 2.40 10.25
C PRO A 787 -8.15 2.82 8.79
N ARG A 788 -7.63 4.03 8.51
CA ARG A 788 -7.36 4.48 7.14
C ARG A 788 -5.93 4.19 6.69
N PHE A 789 -5.02 4.08 7.65
CA PHE A 789 -3.61 3.78 7.42
C PHE A 789 -3.14 2.78 8.48
N PRO A 790 -3.44 1.48 8.33
CA PRO A 790 -3.06 0.48 9.32
C PRO A 790 -1.56 0.50 9.65
N SER A 791 -0.70 0.84 8.69
CA SER A 791 0.76 1.00 8.87
C SER A 791 1.15 2.08 9.89
N ARG A 792 0.27 3.03 10.19
CA ARG A 792 0.50 4.07 11.19
C ARG A 792 0.05 3.67 12.60
N SER A 793 -0.80 2.64 12.72
CA SER A 793 -1.18 2.07 14.02
C SER A 793 0.04 1.74 14.85
N ALA A 794 -0.02 1.86 16.17
CA ALA A 794 1.17 1.75 17.01
C ALA A 794 0.90 1.16 18.39
N ILE A 795 1.88 0.41 18.90
CA ILE A 795 2.03 0.16 20.34
C ILE A 795 2.78 1.35 20.94
N VAL A 796 2.20 1.99 21.95
CA VAL A 796 2.77 3.19 22.56
C VAL A 796 3.80 2.78 23.61
N LEU A 797 5.03 3.29 23.50
CA LEU A 797 6.13 3.03 24.41
C LEU A 797 6.79 4.33 24.86
N ALA A 798 7.65 4.25 25.88
CA ALA A 798 8.59 5.34 26.12
C ALA A 798 9.58 5.44 24.94
N ARG A 799 10.14 6.62 24.67
CA ARG A 799 11.07 6.78 23.53
C ARG A 799 12.41 6.09 23.80
N GLY A 800 12.98 6.38 24.97
CA GLY A 800 14.29 5.87 25.41
C GLY A 800 15.52 6.46 24.70
N ALA A 801 15.41 6.87 23.42
CA ALA A 801 16.43 7.64 22.72
C ALA A 801 15.82 8.80 21.92
N PRO A 802 16.60 9.84 21.58
CA PRO A 802 16.12 10.98 20.79
C PRO A 802 15.67 10.62 19.37
N SER A 803 16.20 9.55 18.79
CA SER A 803 15.88 9.06 17.45
C SER A 803 14.54 8.31 17.38
N GLU A 804 13.99 7.88 18.51
CA GLU A 804 12.73 7.14 18.59
C GLU A 804 11.57 8.06 18.92
N ASP A 805 10.38 7.77 18.40
CA ASP A 805 9.14 8.51 18.65
C ASP A 805 8.20 7.77 19.62
N GLY A 806 8.59 6.60 20.14
CA GLY A 806 7.78 5.85 21.10
C GLY A 806 6.51 5.25 20.48
N LEU A 807 6.42 5.20 19.15
CA LEU A 807 5.30 4.60 18.43
C LEU A 807 5.81 3.39 17.67
N LEU A 808 5.74 2.20 18.28
CA LEU A 808 6.15 0.97 17.61
C LEU A 808 5.09 0.57 16.55
N GLN A 809 5.37 0.86 15.28
CA GLN A 809 4.44 0.68 14.16
C GLN A 809 4.64 -0.65 13.40
N PRO A 810 3.65 -1.16 12.64
CA PRO A 810 3.79 -2.37 11.81
C PRO A 810 5.07 -2.43 10.98
N ARG A 811 5.43 -1.33 10.29
CA ARG A 811 6.66 -1.20 9.49
C ARG A 811 7.93 -1.50 10.29
N GLU A 812 7.92 -1.26 11.59
CA GLU A 812 9.04 -1.54 12.49
C GLU A 812 8.93 -2.94 13.09
N ILE A 813 7.70 -3.36 13.43
CA ILE A 813 7.39 -4.69 13.95
C ILE A 813 7.86 -5.78 12.99
N TYR A 814 7.58 -5.68 11.69
CA TYR A 814 8.02 -6.68 10.70
C TYR A 814 9.54 -6.86 10.64
N ARG A 815 10.31 -5.84 11.04
CA ARG A 815 11.78 -5.88 11.07
C ARG A 815 12.34 -6.39 12.39
N LEU A 816 11.51 -6.56 13.42
CA LEU A 816 11.93 -7.15 14.67
C LEU A 816 12.28 -8.62 14.43
N LYS A 817 13.56 -8.95 14.62
CA LYS A 817 14.02 -10.34 14.56
C LYS A 817 13.58 -11.07 15.82
N MET A 818 12.37 -11.63 15.80
CA MET A 818 11.82 -12.38 16.92
C MET A 818 11.54 -13.84 16.56
N SER A 819 11.51 -14.69 17.58
CA SER A 819 11.11 -16.11 17.48
C SER A 819 10.24 -16.50 18.67
N ALA A 820 9.53 -15.51 19.21
CA ALA A 820 8.70 -15.65 20.39
C ALA A 820 7.62 -16.72 20.15
N GLN A 821 7.47 -17.60 21.13
CA GLN A 821 6.43 -18.63 21.12
C GLN A 821 5.06 -18.00 21.44
N MET A 822 5.06 -16.89 22.17
CA MET A 822 3.88 -16.09 22.47
C MET A 822 4.21 -14.60 22.55
N VAL A 823 3.35 -13.76 21.98
CA VAL A 823 3.29 -12.32 22.25
C VAL A 823 1.95 -12.00 22.91
N VAL A 824 1.94 -11.19 23.95
CA VAL A 824 0.71 -10.74 24.62
C VAL A 824 0.61 -9.22 24.50
N LEU A 825 -0.42 -8.75 23.82
CA LEU A 825 -0.75 -7.35 23.62
C LEU A 825 -1.88 -6.97 24.60
N SER A 826 -1.51 -6.69 25.84
CA SER A 826 -2.43 -6.16 26.87
C SER A 826 -2.61 -4.65 26.66
N ALA A 827 -3.17 -4.31 25.50
CA ALA A 827 -3.49 -2.95 25.08
C ALA A 827 -4.82 -2.94 24.32
N CYS A 828 -5.50 -1.80 24.31
CA CYS A 828 -6.86 -1.67 23.75
C CYS A 828 -6.88 -1.99 22.24
N GLU A 829 -7.86 -2.77 21.77
CA GLU A 829 -8.17 -2.94 20.34
C GLU A 829 -7.01 -3.50 19.49
N THR A 830 -6.09 -4.23 20.10
CA THR A 830 -4.88 -4.77 19.43
C THR A 830 -5.16 -5.94 18.49
N ALA A 831 -6.29 -6.61 18.67
CA ALA A 831 -6.80 -7.64 17.76
C ALA A 831 -7.85 -7.08 16.77
N ALA A 832 -8.27 -5.82 16.94
CA ALA A 832 -9.13 -5.09 16.01
C ALA A 832 -8.30 -4.31 14.97
N GLY A 833 -8.95 -3.80 13.93
CA GLY A 833 -8.28 -3.05 12.86
C GLY A 833 -9.19 -2.81 11.66
N GLU A 834 -8.61 -2.29 10.58
CA GLU A 834 -9.28 -2.20 9.29
C GLU A 834 -9.65 -3.60 8.79
N ILE A 835 -10.86 -3.73 8.26
CA ILE A 835 -11.41 -4.99 7.80
C ILE A 835 -11.16 -5.09 6.29
N SER A 836 -10.42 -6.11 5.89
CA SER A 836 -10.34 -6.55 4.49
C SER A 836 -11.33 -7.70 4.27
N THR A 837 -12.09 -7.62 3.18
CA THR A 837 -12.96 -8.69 2.69
C THR A 837 -12.17 -9.94 2.28
N ALA A 838 -10.93 -9.78 1.84
CA ALA A 838 -10.06 -10.87 1.44
C ALA A 838 -9.21 -11.47 2.60
N GLU A 839 -8.32 -10.70 3.24
CA GLU A 839 -7.35 -11.22 4.23
C GLU A 839 -7.77 -11.12 5.72
N GLY A 840 -8.98 -10.61 6.02
CA GLY A 840 -9.44 -10.39 7.40
C GLY A 840 -8.93 -9.07 8.01
N ILE A 841 -8.57 -9.05 9.30
CA ILE A 841 -8.26 -7.80 10.02
C ILE A 841 -6.79 -7.38 9.91
N HIS A 842 -6.55 -6.11 9.60
CA HIS A 842 -5.24 -5.47 9.66
C HIS A 842 -4.95 -4.98 11.09
N SER A 843 -4.69 -5.92 12.01
CA SER A 843 -4.44 -5.63 13.42
C SER A 843 -2.95 -5.57 13.77
N LEU A 844 -2.63 -4.97 14.92
CA LEU A 844 -1.28 -5.05 15.48
C LEU A 844 -0.90 -6.50 15.80
N ALA A 845 -1.86 -7.34 16.22
CA ALA A 845 -1.63 -8.76 16.43
C ALA A 845 -1.16 -9.49 15.14
N ARG A 846 -1.74 -9.12 13.98
CA ARG A 846 -1.28 -9.62 12.67
C ARG A 846 0.18 -9.25 12.43
N ALA A 847 0.58 -8.00 12.73
CA ALA A 847 1.95 -7.53 12.52
C ALA A 847 2.99 -8.35 13.29
N PHE A 848 2.72 -8.69 14.56
CA PHE A 848 3.59 -9.55 15.35
C PHE A 848 3.65 -11.00 14.83
N THR A 849 2.55 -11.52 14.30
CA THR A 849 2.54 -12.85 13.69
C THR A 849 3.42 -12.87 12.43
N TYR A 850 3.34 -11.81 11.60
CA TYR A 850 4.17 -11.62 10.41
C TYR A 850 5.66 -11.48 10.76
N ALA A 851 5.97 -10.81 11.87
CA ALA A 851 7.33 -10.70 12.42
C ALA A 851 7.89 -12.01 13.02
N GLY A 852 7.09 -13.08 13.08
CA GLY A 852 7.54 -14.41 13.48
C GLY A 852 7.07 -14.90 14.85
N ALA A 853 6.16 -14.18 15.52
CA ALA A 853 5.50 -14.71 16.71
C ALA A 853 4.64 -15.93 16.35
N LYS A 854 4.79 -17.04 17.08
CA LYS A 854 3.97 -18.24 16.81
C LYS A 854 2.50 -18.03 17.17
N SER A 855 2.24 -17.39 18.31
CA SER A 855 0.89 -17.03 18.73
C SER A 855 0.89 -15.63 19.34
N VAL A 856 -0.17 -14.88 19.08
CA VAL A 856 -0.36 -13.53 19.61
C VAL A 856 -1.70 -13.48 20.32
N VAL A 857 -1.69 -13.10 21.60
CA VAL A 857 -2.89 -12.85 22.40
C VAL A 857 -3.14 -11.34 22.42
N GLY A 858 -4.35 -10.93 22.06
CA GLY A 858 -4.75 -9.51 22.05
C GLY A 858 -6.22 -9.31 22.39
N THR A 859 -6.70 -8.07 22.32
CA THR A 859 -8.08 -7.70 22.68
C THR A 859 -8.85 -7.04 21.54
N LEU A 860 -10.14 -7.33 21.42
CA LEU A 860 -11.05 -6.67 20.47
C LEU A 860 -11.52 -5.29 20.94
N TRP A 861 -11.57 -5.06 22.25
CA TRP A 861 -12.00 -3.79 22.85
C TRP A 861 -11.19 -3.47 24.10
N LYS A 862 -11.39 -2.27 24.64
CA LYS A 862 -10.78 -1.84 25.89
C LYS A 862 -11.32 -2.64 27.07
N VAL A 863 -10.45 -3.41 27.71
CA VAL A 863 -10.73 -4.11 28.97
C VAL A 863 -10.31 -3.22 30.14
N GLU A 864 -11.04 -3.27 31.25
CA GLU A 864 -10.70 -2.52 32.47
C GLU A 864 -9.37 -3.02 33.06
N ASP A 865 -8.53 -2.10 33.52
CA ASP A 865 -7.12 -2.33 33.88
C ASP A 865 -6.94 -3.42 34.96
N ARG A 866 -7.76 -3.41 36.02
CA ARG A 866 -7.69 -4.45 37.08
C ARG A 866 -8.18 -5.80 36.59
N SER A 867 -9.23 -5.79 35.77
CA SER A 867 -9.79 -6.99 35.14
C SER A 867 -8.76 -7.66 34.22
N ALA A 868 -8.07 -6.87 33.40
CA ALA A 868 -6.98 -7.32 32.54
C ALA A 868 -5.83 -7.94 33.35
N THR A 869 -5.37 -7.27 34.42
CA THR A 869 -4.31 -7.81 35.30
C THR A 869 -4.70 -9.17 35.88
N ARG A 870 -5.95 -9.34 36.34
CA ARG A 870 -6.45 -10.63 36.84
C ARG A 870 -6.44 -11.67 35.72
N PHE A 871 -7.00 -11.36 34.57
CA PHE A 871 -7.10 -12.27 33.43
C PHE A 871 -5.71 -12.78 33.01
N VAL A 872 -4.77 -11.87 32.82
CA VAL A 872 -3.42 -12.19 32.36
C VAL A 872 -2.68 -13.04 33.40
N LYS A 873 -2.83 -12.76 34.70
CA LYS A 873 -2.27 -13.61 35.77
C LYS A 873 -2.79 -15.05 35.70
N GLU A 874 -4.10 -15.24 35.55
CA GLU A 874 -4.70 -16.57 35.41
C GLU A 874 -4.14 -17.33 34.19
N MET A 875 -3.98 -16.62 33.06
CA MET A 875 -3.42 -17.16 31.83
C MET A 875 -1.96 -17.59 32.02
N TYR A 876 -1.09 -16.71 32.55
CA TYR A 876 0.32 -17.06 32.77
C TYR A 876 0.49 -18.20 33.78
N SER A 877 -0.34 -18.24 34.82
CA SER A 877 -0.31 -19.35 35.78
C SER A 877 -0.66 -20.70 35.13
N ALA A 878 -1.56 -20.69 34.13
CA ALA A 878 -1.90 -21.85 33.33
C ALA A 878 -0.77 -22.26 32.36
N ILE A 879 -0.15 -21.29 31.67
CA ILE A 879 1.01 -21.53 30.78
C ILE A 879 2.20 -22.09 31.57
N ALA A 880 2.52 -21.50 32.73
CA ALA A 880 3.58 -21.98 33.61
C ALA A 880 3.29 -23.38 34.20
N GLY A 881 2.02 -23.82 34.14
CA GLY A 881 1.58 -25.19 34.42
C GLY A 881 1.71 -26.15 33.23
N GLY A 882 2.24 -25.70 32.08
CA GLY A 882 2.48 -26.50 30.88
C GLY A 882 1.33 -26.49 29.86
N GLN A 883 0.31 -25.64 30.04
CA GLN A 883 -0.79 -25.56 29.08
C GLN A 883 -0.38 -24.79 27.80
N PRO A 884 -0.85 -25.22 26.62
CA PRO A 884 -0.75 -24.43 25.38
C PRO A 884 -1.45 -23.07 25.50
N VAL A 885 -1.09 -22.13 24.62
CA VAL A 885 -1.64 -20.76 24.63
C VAL A 885 -3.17 -20.75 24.59
N ALA A 886 -3.81 -21.49 23.67
CA ALA A 886 -5.27 -21.50 23.58
C ALA A 886 -5.95 -22.11 24.82
N THR A 887 -5.39 -23.19 25.36
CA THR A 887 -5.88 -23.83 26.60
C THR A 887 -5.76 -22.89 27.80
N ALA A 888 -4.64 -22.16 27.90
CA ALA A 888 -4.40 -21.20 28.97
C ALA A 888 -5.30 -19.97 28.85
N LEU A 889 -5.51 -19.47 27.63
CA LEU A 889 -6.46 -18.40 27.34
C LEU A 889 -7.86 -18.79 27.77
N ARG A 890 -8.34 -19.98 27.33
CA ARG A 890 -9.63 -20.53 27.74
C ARG A 890 -9.73 -20.68 29.26
N THR A 891 -8.67 -21.15 29.92
CA THR A 891 -8.64 -21.26 31.38
C THR A 891 -8.84 -19.90 32.06
N ALA A 892 -8.18 -18.84 31.58
CA ALA A 892 -8.37 -17.48 32.08
C ALA A 892 -9.79 -16.97 31.80
N GLN A 893 -10.31 -17.18 30.59
CA GLN A 893 -11.67 -16.80 30.20
C GLN A 893 -12.71 -17.42 31.13
N LEU A 894 -12.64 -18.73 31.38
CA LEU A 894 -13.58 -19.42 32.25
C LEU A 894 -13.45 -19.00 33.72
N ARG A 895 -12.23 -18.72 34.22
CA ARG A 895 -12.01 -18.23 35.59
C ARG A 895 -12.58 -16.83 35.81
N VAL A 896 -12.51 -15.96 34.80
CA VAL A 896 -13.09 -14.61 34.87
C VAL A 896 -14.60 -14.68 34.68
N ALA A 897 -15.09 -15.48 33.73
CA ALA A 897 -16.51 -15.64 33.43
C ALA A 897 -17.33 -16.21 34.60
N GLY A 898 -16.77 -17.16 35.36
CA GLY A 898 -17.46 -17.80 36.47
C GLY A 898 -18.74 -18.54 36.05
N ASP A 899 -19.69 -18.67 36.98
CA ASP A 899 -20.93 -19.44 36.77
C ASP A 899 -21.96 -18.75 35.86
N HIS A 900 -21.82 -17.43 35.66
CA HIS A 900 -22.72 -16.61 34.86
C HIS A 900 -21.92 -15.87 33.78
N PRO A 901 -21.45 -16.59 32.74
CA PRO A 901 -20.42 -16.10 31.84
C PRO A 901 -20.76 -14.80 31.10
N TYR A 902 -22.06 -14.54 30.84
CA TYR A 902 -22.48 -13.32 30.16
C TYR A 902 -22.64 -12.09 31.07
N ARG A 903 -22.56 -12.21 32.41
CA ARG A 903 -22.66 -11.04 33.32
C ARG A 903 -21.48 -10.09 33.24
N ASN A 904 -20.32 -10.63 32.89
CA ASN A 904 -19.07 -9.90 32.80
C ASN A 904 -18.33 -10.22 31.50
N ALA A 905 -19.07 -10.41 30.40
CA ALA A 905 -18.49 -10.78 29.12
C ALA A 905 -17.47 -9.74 28.64
N ARG A 906 -17.68 -8.46 28.95
CA ARG A 906 -16.75 -7.36 28.67
C ARG A 906 -15.33 -7.59 29.19
N ASP A 907 -15.17 -8.42 30.22
CA ASP A 907 -13.92 -8.68 30.92
C ASP A 907 -13.12 -9.87 30.35
N TRP A 908 -13.77 -10.78 29.61
CA TRP A 908 -13.14 -12.01 29.11
C TRP A 908 -13.38 -12.30 27.63
N ALA A 909 -14.52 -11.91 27.07
CA ALA A 909 -14.94 -12.27 25.70
C ALA A 909 -14.12 -11.57 24.62
N GLY A 910 -13.50 -10.44 24.96
CA GLY A 910 -12.70 -9.65 24.03
C GLY A 910 -11.29 -10.19 23.81
N TRP A 911 -10.84 -11.16 24.62
CA TRP A 911 -9.49 -11.73 24.51
C TRP A 911 -9.44 -12.85 23.48
N LEU A 912 -8.55 -12.75 22.50
CA LEU A 912 -8.39 -13.71 21.42
C LEU A 912 -6.94 -14.16 21.27
N ALA A 913 -6.72 -15.39 20.82
CA ALA A 913 -5.41 -15.90 20.40
C ALA A 913 -5.39 -16.05 18.87
N ALA A 914 -4.47 -15.37 18.21
CA ALA A 914 -4.16 -15.50 16.79
C ALA A 914 -2.87 -16.32 16.57
N GLY A 915 -2.75 -17.01 15.45
CA GLY A 915 -1.56 -17.80 15.08
C GLY A 915 -1.71 -19.30 15.41
N ASP A 916 -0.66 -19.92 15.94
CA ASP A 916 -0.65 -21.33 16.32
C ASP A 916 -1.16 -21.52 17.77
N PRO A 917 -2.40 -22.01 17.97
CA PRO A 917 -2.96 -22.20 19.30
C PRO A 917 -2.27 -23.31 20.11
N ALA A 918 -1.54 -24.20 19.43
CA ALA A 918 -0.78 -25.27 20.06
C ALA A 918 0.59 -24.81 20.55
N ALA A 919 0.97 -23.54 20.34
CA ALA A 919 2.19 -22.97 20.88
C ALA A 919 2.26 -23.18 22.40
N ARG A 920 3.42 -23.60 22.90
CA ARG A 920 3.68 -23.88 24.31
C ARG A 920 4.93 -23.14 24.77
N PRO A 921 4.78 -21.89 25.24
CA PRO A 921 5.87 -21.19 25.92
C PRO A 921 6.43 -22.06 27.04
N GLU A 922 7.65 -22.56 26.89
CA GLU A 922 8.31 -23.43 27.89
C GLU A 922 8.74 -22.65 29.14
N ILE A 923 7.80 -21.97 29.80
CA ILE A 923 7.98 -21.27 31.07
C ILE A 923 7.48 -22.16 32.22
N SER A 924 8.05 -22.00 33.42
CA SER A 924 7.73 -22.87 34.57
C SER A 924 7.48 -22.07 35.85
N LYS A 925 6.63 -22.60 36.73
CA LYS A 925 6.33 -21.97 38.02
C LYS A 925 7.56 -21.95 38.95
N PRO A 926 7.73 -20.92 39.78
CA PRO A 926 8.70 -20.94 40.88
C PRO A 926 8.41 -22.11 41.81
N VAL A 927 9.44 -22.86 42.18
CA VAL A 927 9.31 -23.92 43.18
C VAL A 927 9.23 -23.23 44.54
N VAL A 928 8.04 -23.20 45.14
CA VAL A 928 7.93 -22.92 46.59
C VAL A 928 8.48 -24.16 47.30
N PRO A 929 9.62 -24.09 48.00
CA PRO A 929 10.11 -25.24 48.73
C PRO A 929 9.08 -25.58 49.80
N LYS A 930 8.42 -26.74 49.66
CA LYS A 930 7.48 -27.31 50.65
C LYS A 930 8.07 -27.35 52.07
N ASN A 931 9.40 -27.28 52.18
CA ASN A 931 10.14 -27.31 53.42
C ASN A 931 10.21 -25.97 54.16
N ALA A 932 9.83 -24.83 53.58
CA ALA A 932 9.90 -23.53 54.28
C ALA A 932 8.86 -23.41 55.41
N LEU A 933 7.63 -23.91 55.19
CA LEU A 933 6.62 -24.03 56.25
C LEU A 933 7.00 -25.09 57.30
N ALA A 934 7.64 -26.18 56.89
CA ALA A 934 8.14 -27.20 57.82
C ALA A 934 9.32 -26.68 58.66
N PHE A 935 10.22 -25.88 58.09
CA PHE A 935 11.32 -25.22 58.80
C PHE A 935 10.82 -24.12 59.74
N ALA A 936 9.83 -23.32 59.33
CA ALA A 936 9.19 -22.34 60.21
C ALA A 936 8.44 -23.01 61.36
N GLY A 937 7.74 -24.11 61.08
CA GLY A 937 7.08 -24.94 62.10
C GLY A 937 8.06 -25.59 63.07
N MET A 938 9.16 -26.16 62.57
CA MET A 938 10.23 -26.70 63.42
C MET A 938 10.90 -25.61 64.25
N ALA A 939 11.26 -24.46 63.66
CA ALA A 939 11.88 -23.35 64.40
C ALA A 939 10.96 -22.81 65.51
N PHE A 940 9.66 -22.68 65.24
CA PHE A 940 8.67 -22.32 66.26
C PHE A 940 8.58 -23.38 67.37
N MET A 941 8.59 -24.67 67.02
CA MET A 941 8.57 -25.76 68.00
C MET A 941 9.84 -25.80 68.85
N THR A 942 11.01 -25.53 68.28
CA THR A 942 12.28 -25.43 69.02
C THR A 942 12.27 -24.25 69.98
N ILE A 943 11.69 -23.10 69.58
CA ILE A 943 11.54 -21.93 70.46
C ILE A 943 10.57 -22.23 71.60
N VAL A 944 9.45 -22.90 71.34
CA VAL A 944 8.48 -23.30 72.38
C VAL A 944 9.08 -24.31 73.36
N VAL A 945 9.84 -25.29 72.88
CA VAL A 945 10.53 -26.28 73.74
C VAL A 945 11.65 -25.62 74.55
N ALA A 946 12.40 -24.68 73.97
CA ALA A 946 13.42 -23.92 74.69
C ALA A 946 12.79 -23.01 75.76
N ALA A 947 11.66 -22.36 75.47
CA ALA A 947 10.92 -21.54 76.42
C ALA A 947 10.31 -22.39 77.56
N ALA A 948 9.77 -23.57 77.24
CA ALA A 948 9.26 -24.52 78.24
C ALA A 948 10.39 -25.09 79.12
N GLY A 949 11.53 -25.43 78.53
CA GLY A 949 12.72 -25.88 79.27
C GLY A 949 13.33 -24.79 80.16
N PHE A 950 13.24 -23.52 79.74
CA PHE A 950 13.66 -22.38 80.56
C PHE A 950 12.69 -22.13 81.73
N TRP A 951 11.38 -22.28 81.51
CA TRP A 951 10.35 -22.15 82.56
C TRP A 951 10.47 -23.25 83.63
N ILE A 952 10.72 -24.50 83.23
CA ILE A 952 10.96 -25.65 84.15
C ILE A 952 12.28 -25.51 84.94
N ARG A 953 13.22 -24.69 84.49
CA ARG A 953 14.46 -24.39 85.26
C ARG A 953 14.30 -23.21 86.22
N LEU A 954 13.24 -22.43 86.08
CA LEU A 954 12.96 -21.23 86.87
C LEU A 954 11.88 -21.45 87.94
N HIS A 955 11.22 -22.61 87.94
CA HIS A 955 10.22 -23.07 88.93
C HIS A 955 10.62 -24.46 89.38
#